data_AF-A0A1B5DIA7-F1
#
_entry.id   AF-A0A1B5DIA7-F1
#
_cell.length_a   1.000
_cell.length_b   1.000
_cell.length_c   1.000
_cell.angle_alpha   90.00
_cell.angle_beta   90.00
_cell.angle_gamma   90.00
#
_symmetry.space_group_name_H-M   'P 1'
#
loop_
_entity.id
_entity.type
_entity.pdbx_description
1 polymer ?
#
loop_
_entity_poly.entity_id
_entity_poly.type
_entity_poly.pdbx_seq_one_letter_code
_entity_poly.pdbx_strand_id
1 'polypeptide(L)'
;MKRQTLDAIRNFQNERKANPDVLAFPDAKLEGEVPGFPGLITKSVALSEDMMVTIPRPDDFSTNPLEPDVYTLWVQPNDEADWVNPIIVPAANVSATGLEINVVRGRRPVGINKLKYAIEVFNLGNKTESNPQLLIIDLEAPYESWVGTIPAPIPPADLPDSVDADYFLSKPNETAIFTFPDYVGQGKAPGDRALLYFANSDEPYLPVPGDPNPFWTIPADLSLPLPLSVVQAHPDALHSLRYVIVDAAGNESRLSGAFNLDVSLFPKPGNFKAPTIDLAVPGDGLINRADVAALNGAIVRIPQYDNVLRADDMLSITLTTSLGSITLPDFPVGSAIFPVPVHVDYATLVALYGATVGLLQLTVSYAVKRRSVSYPAGLTATTDLDLFVVGPTPDGPDPINTKLNPVRVIGVRLDGSEGPDDDQLTPAHASRDAIARIRLWDEAPTPDARDFTIKLFYNGKIVDTRLITGGVADEEVDMRIPWADIFDGKNGTKLAYYTIESAGTSNTQQAPLTPVDVTAIVISLDRPVVRNLTGTGFINCDSFRPVGPPPGDLIVFIPPSNEFQISMVVTLNSQGYSDDAGTLPVAAAVGMRTRTILTESDRNLGFEMNLGPYADIFKTIQPNSAARLTGSMKLWYTIPFAGSPLKSDEALHRARGHKAGAPGTPGTFCDGTPVPA
;
A
#
# COMPACT_ATOMS: atom_id res chain seq x y z
N MET A 1 -20.48 -49.12 -29.51
CA MET A 1 -20.70 -50.57 -29.74
C MET A 1 -20.29 -51.48 -28.56
N LYS A 2 -21.22 -52.34 -28.11
CA LYS A 2 -21.00 -53.35 -27.06
C LYS A 2 -20.09 -54.50 -27.50
N ARG A 3 -19.35 -55.08 -26.55
CA ARG A 3 -18.52 -56.29 -26.75
C ARG A 3 -19.29 -57.46 -27.36
N GLN A 4 -20.53 -57.67 -26.92
CA GLN A 4 -21.41 -58.73 -27.44
C GLN A 4 -21.67 -58.58 -28.95
N THR A 5 -21.80 -57.35 -29.45
CA THR A 5 -21.99 -57.05 -30.87
C THR A 5 -20.74 -57.41 -31.67
N LEU A 6 -19.55 -57.03 -31.17
CA LEU A 6 -18.27 -57.38 -31.79
C LEU A 6 -18.04 -58.89 -31.84
N ASP A 7 -18.35 -59.58 -30.73
CA ASP A 7 -18.23 -61.05 -30.66
C ASP A 7 -19.22 -61.71 -31.62
N ALA A 8 -20.43 -61.19 -31.78
CA ALA A 8 -21.41 -61.68 -32.74
C ALA A 8 -20.96 -61.49 -34.20
N ILE A 9 -20.42 -60.32 -34.55
CA ILE A 9 -19.83 -60.06 -35.87
C ILE A 9 -18.70 -61.06 -36.14
N ARG A 10 -17.79 -61.24 -35.18
CA ARG A 10 -16.65 -62.16 -35.32
C ARG A 10 -17.10 -63.61 -35.49
N ASN A 11 -18.06 -64.06 -34.67
CA ASN A 11 -18.59 -65.41 -34.74
C ASN A 11 -19.30 -65.66 -36.06
N PHE A 12 -20.15 -64.73 -36.51
CA PHE A 12 -20.81 -64.79 -37.81
C PHE A 12 -19.83 -64.89 -38.98
N GLN A 13 -18.79 -64.05 -38.97
CA GLN A 13 -17.74 -64.10 -40.00
C GLN A 13 -16.99 -65.44 -40.00
N ASN A 14 -16.73 -66.01 -38.81
CA ASN A 14 -16.07 -67.32 -38.70
C ASN A 14 -16.98 -68.46 -39.19
N GLU A 15 -18.27 -68.43 -38.84
CA GLU A 15 -19.28 -69.38 -39.29
C GLU A 15 -19.44 -69.36 -40.81
N ARG A 16 -19.57 -68.16 -41.40
CA ARG A 16 -19.65 -67.98 -42.87
C ARG A 16 -18.41 -68.50 -43.60
N LYS A 17 -17.23 -68.34 -43.02
CA LYS A 17 -15.98 -68.89 -43.59
C LYS A 17 -15.90 -70.41 -43.48
N ALA A 18 -16.40 -70.99 -42.38
CA ALA A 18 -16.38 -72.42 -42.15
C ALA A 18 -17.39 -73.18 -43.01
N ASN A 19 -18.55 -72.57 -43.30
CA ASN A 19 -19.66 -73.19 -44.04
C ASN A 19 -20.10 -72.33 -45.25
N PRO A 20 -19.33 -72.31 -46.35
CA PRO A 20 -19.74 -71.61 -47.56
C PRO A 20 -20.86 -72.40 -48.26
N ASP A 21 -22.10 -71.98 -48.12
CA ASP A 21 -23.20 -72.54 -48.92
C ASP A 21 -23.14 -71.97 -50.35
N VAL A 22 -22.72 -72.81 -51.29
CA VAL A 22 -22.53 -72.46 -52.71
C VAL A 22 -23.86 -72.40 -53.47
N LEU A 23 -24.97 -72.87 -52.88
CA LEU A 23 -26.29 -72.89 -53.52
C LEU A 23 -27.22 -71.76 -53.03
N ALA A 24 -26.79 -70.97 -52.04
CA ALA A 24 -27.56 -69.85 -51.52
C ALA A 24 -27.38 -68.59 -52.37
N PHE A 25 -28.39 -67.72 -52.37
CA PHE A 25 -28.25 -66.38 -52.92
C PHE A 25 -27.23 -65.54 -52.12
N PRO A 26 -26.58 -64.54 -52.76
CA PRO A 26 -25.66 -63.64 -52.09
C PRO A 26 -26.34 -62.77 -51.02
N ASP A 27 -25.54 -62.08 -50.23
CA ASP A 27 -26.01 -61.16 -49.18
C ASP A 27 -26.75 -59.96 -49.80
N ALA A 28 -27.85 -59.55 -49.16
CA ALA A 28 -28.58 -58.36 -49.59
C ALA A 28 -27.84 -57.10 -49.11
N LYS A 29 -27.80 -56.06 -49.93
CA LYS A 29 -27.12 -54.81 -49.59
C LYS A 29 -27.96 -54.02 -48.59
N LEU A 30 -27.33 -53.63 -47.48
CA LEU A 30 -27.98 -52.85 -46.44
C LEU A 30 -27.67 -51.35 -46.61
N GLU A 31 -28.71 -50.51 -46.63
CA GLU A 31 -28.52 -49.06 -46.57
C GLU A 31 -27.84 -48.65 -45.26
N GLY A 32 -26.84 -47.78 -45.35
CA GLY A 32 -26.14 -47.28 -44.17
C GLY A 32 -25.23 -48.28 -43.48
N GLU A 33 -24.88 -49.41 -44.12
CA GLU A 33 -23.92 -50.36 -43.56
C GLU A 33 -22.55 -49.69 -43.32
N VAL A 34 -22.00 -49.89 -42.13
CA VAL A 34 -20.72 -49.33 -41.72
C VAL A 34 -19.58 -50.16 -42.33
N PRO A 35 -18.70 -49.56 -43.14
CA PRO A 35 -17.58 -50.28 -43.74
C PRO A 35 -16.72 -51.00 -42.70
N GLY A 36 -16.46 -52.30 -42.92
CA GLY A 36 -15.65 -53.12 -42.02
C GLY A 36 -16.42 -53.77 -40.86
N PHE A 37 -17.71 -53.45 -40.67
CA PHE A 37 -18.58 -54.01 -39.63
C PHE A 37 -19.84 -54.62 -40.25
N PRO A 38 -19.78 -55.89 -40.71
CA PRO A 38 -20.92 -56.52 -41.39
C PRO A 38 -22.22 -56.43 -40.60
N GLY A 39 -23.26 -55.96 -41.28
CA GLY A 39 -24.59 -55.78 -40.71
C GLY A 39 -24.78 -54.55 -39.83
N LEU A 40 -23.72 -53.85 -39.39
CA LEU A 40 -23.86 -52.66 -38.56
C LEU A 40 -24.39 -51.50 -39.37
N ILE A 41 -25.49 -50.90 -38.93
CA ILE A 41 -26.10 -49.74 -39.58
C ILE A 41 -25.68 -48.46 -38.86
N THR A 42 -25.34 -47.42 -39.63
CA THR A 42 -25.08 -46.08 -39.08
C THR A 42 -26.29 -45.56 -38.29
N LYS A 43 -26.04 -44.81 -37.22
CA LYS A 43 -27.07 -44.20 -36.37
C LYS A 43 -28.10 -43.42 -37.17
N SER A 44 -27.67 -42.66 -38.19
CA SER A 44 -28.55 -41.85 -39.03
C SER A 44 -29.57 -42.70 -39.79
N VAL A 45 -29.15 -43.83 -40.36
CA VAL A 45 -30.03 -44.77 -41.06
C VAL A 45 -30.79 -45.67 -40.09
N ALA A 46 -30.22 -46.02 -38.94
CA ALA A 46 -30.93 -46.76 -37.89
C ALA A 46 -32.13 -45.98 -37.32
N LEU A 47 -32.02 -44.64 -37.27
CA LEU A 47 -33.07 -43.74 -36.77
C LEU A 47 -34.03 -43.24 -37.85
N SER A 48 -33.73 -43.44 -39.14
CA SER A 48 -34.63 -43.05 -40.23
C SER A 48 -35.95 -43.83 -40.17
N GLU A 49 -37.01 -43.26 -40.74
CA GLU A 49 -38.31 -43.95 -40.87
C GLU A 49 -38.16 -45.20 -41.75
N ASP A 50 -37.49 -45.02 -42.88
CA ASP A 50 -37.26 -46.03 -43.91
C ASP A 50 -35.79 -46.45 -43.99
N MET A 51 -35.55 -47.74 -44.18
CA MET A 51 -34.23 -48.28 -44.52
C MET A 51 -34.37 -49.29 -45.62
N MET A 52 -33.70 -49.03 -46.73
CA MET A 52 -33.76 -49.88 -47.90
C MET A 52 -32.80 -51.05 -47.74
N VAL A 53 -33.34 -52.24 -47.95
CA VAL A 53 -32.58 -53.46 -48.18
C VAL A 53 -32.69 -53.77 -49.66
N THR A 54 -31.56 -53.78 -50.37
CA THR A 54 -31.53 -54.09 -51.79
C THR A 54 -31.26 -55.57 -51.99
N ILE A 55 -32.30 -56.32 -52.39
CA ILE A 55 -32.19 -57.72 -52.78
C ILE A 55 -31.70 -57.79 -54.23
N PRO A 56 -30.62 -58.54 -54.52
CA PRO A 56 -30.08 -58.64 -55.87
C PRO A 56 -31.08 -59.31 -56.82
N ARG A 57 -31.04 -58.87 -58.08
CA ARG A 57 -31.89 -59.41 -59.14
C ARG A 57 -31.36 -60.79 -59.60
N PRO A 58 -32.21 -61.83 -59.71
CA PRO A 58 -31.80 -63.11 -60.30
C PRO A 58 -31.68 -63.01 -61.83
N ASP A 59 -30.89 -63.90 -62.46
CA ASP A 59 -30.70 -63.89 -63.91
C ASP A 59 -32.00 -64.17 -64.69
N ASP A 60 -32.84 -65.08 -64.19
CA ASP A 60 -34.08 -65.52 -64.83
C ASP A 60 -35.33 -64.74 -64.37
N PHE A 61 -35.16 -63.48 -63.92
CA PHE A 61 -36.23 -62.65 -63.38
C PHE A 61 -37.41 -62.45 -64.36
N SER A 62 -38.62 -62.33 -63.83
CA SER A 62 -39.81 -62.07 -64.63
C SER A 62 -39.83 -60.64 -65.18
N THR A 63 -40.09 -60.52 -66.48
CA THR A 63 -40.36 -59.25 -67.16
C THR A 63 -41.86 -58.98 -67.35
N ASN A 64 -42.72 -59.95 -66.99
CA ASN A 64 -44.16 -59.86 -67.19
C ASN A 64 -44.87 -59.42 -65.89
N PRO A 65 -45.50 -58.22 -65.84
CA PRO A 65 -46.19 -57.76 -64.64
C PRO A 65 -47.38 -58.61 -64.18
N LEU A 66 -47.95 -59.44 -65.07
CA LEU A 66 -49.03 -60.36 -64.72
C LEU A 66 -48.52 -61.68 -64.10
N GLU A 67 -47.22 -61.93 -64.19
CA GLU A 67 -46.54 -63.14 -63.71
C GLU A 67 -45.28 -62.75 -62.92
N PRO A 68 -45.42 -61.96 -61.83
CA PRO A 68 -44.27 -61.43 -61.10
C PRO A 68 -43.54 -62.52 -60.29
N ASP A 69 -42.25 -62.31 -60.06
CA ASP A 69 -41.50 -63.09 -59.07
C ASP A 69 -41.91 -62.65 -57.66
N VAL A 70 -41.83 -63.56 -56.69
CA VAL A 70 -42.18 -63.28 -55.30
C VAL A 70 -40.92 -63.16 -54.45
N TYR A 71 -40.65 -61.95 -53.97
CA TYR A 71 -39.56 -61.66 -53.04
C TYR A 71 -40.08 -61.73 -51.61
N THR A 72 -39.45 -62.58 -50.80
CA THR A 72 -39.82 -62.76 -49.40
C THR A 72 -38.62 -62.38 -48.53
N LEU A 73 -38.78 -61.38 -47.66
CA LEU A 73 -37.74 -60.88 -46.76
C LEU A 73 -38.16 -61.13 -45.31
N TRP A 74 -37.30 -61.76 -44.53
CA TRP A 74 -37.48 -61.93 -43.10
C TRP A 74 -36.42 -61.16 -42.33
N VAL A 75 -36.84 -60.54 -41.23
CA VAL A 75 -35.98 -59.90 -40.24
C VAL A 75 -36.44 -60.38 -38.87
N GLN A 76 -35.50 -60.88 -38.07
CA GLN A 76 -35.79 -61.36 -36.73
C GLN A 76 -34.61 -61.15 -35.77
N PRO A 77 -34.84 -61.11 -34.45
CA PRO A 77 -33.79 -61.17 -33.45
C PRO A 77 -32.85 -62.38 -33.64
N ASN A 78 -31.57 -62.22 -33.32
CA ASN A 78 -30.54 -63.23 -33.59
C ASN A 78 -30.76 -64.60 -32.88
N ASP A 79 -31.51 -64.60 -31.78
CA ASP A 79 -31.83 -65.72 -30.91
C ASP A 79 -33.13 -66.46 -31.28
N GLU A 80 -33.92 -65.94 -32.22
CA GLU A 80 -35.11 -66.63 -32.73
C GLU A 80 -34.72 -67.73 -33.74
N ALA A 81 -35.31 -68.92 -33.57
CA ALA A 81 -35.04 -70.08 -34.43
C ALA A 81 -35.93 -70.11 -35.68
N ASP A 82 -37.16 -69.62 -35.58
CA ASP A 82 -38.19 -69.74 -36.62
C ASP A 82 -38.39 -68.43 -37.39
N TRP A 83 -38.28 -68.49 -38.72
CA TRP A 83 -38.47 -67.36 -39.61
C TRP A 83 -39.95 -67.05 -39.82
N VAL A 84 -40.47 -66.08 -39.05
CA VAL A 84 -41.89 -65.68 -39.05
C VAL A 84 -42.12 -64.27 -39.61
N ASN A 85 -43.37 -63.96 -39.97
CA ASN A 85 -43.83 -62.63 -40.41
C ASN A 85 -43.03 -61.97 -41.56
N PRO A 86 -42.84 -62.63 -42.72
CA PRO A 86 -42.09 -62.04 -43.82
C PRO A 86 -42.73 -60.77 -44.40
N ILE A 87 -41.90 -59.94 -45.01
CA ILE A 87 -42.30 -58.90 -45.96
C ILE A 87 -42.31 -59.57 -47.34
N ILE A 88 -43.49 -59.62 -47.97
CA ILE A 88 -43.69 -60.25 -49.28
C ILE A 88 -43.94 -59.16 -50.32
N VAL A 89 -43.13 -59.13 -51.36
CA VAL A 89 -43.21 -58.15 -52.44
C VAL A 89 -43.23 -58.87 -53.79
N PRO A 90 -44.36 -58.89 -54.50
CA PRO A 90 -44.38 -59.33 -55.89
C PRO A 90 -43.74 -58.26 -56.78
N ALA A 91 -42.78 -58.64 -57.63
CA ALA A 91 -42.09 -57.72 -58.52
C ALA A 91 -41.77 -58.34 -59.89
N ALA A 92 -41.93 -57.53 -60.94
CA ALA A 92 -41.47 -57.83 -62.30
C ALA A 92 -40.65 -56.63 -62.81
N ASN A 93 -39.81 -56.84 -63.83
CA ASN A 93 -38.94 -55.80 -64.39
C ASN A 93 -38.00 -55.16 -63.35
N VAL A 94 -37.45 -55.97 -62.44
CA VAL A 94 -36.54 -55.51 -61.38
C VAL A 94 -35.29 -54.86 -61.98
N SER A 95 -34.87 -53.73 -61.40
CA SER A 95 -33.67 -52.99 -61.81
C SER A 95 -32.42 -53.88 -61.74
N ALA A 96 -31.41 -53.57 -62.56
CA ALA A 96 -30.09 -54.21 -62.48
C ALA A 96 -29.42 -54.03 -61.11
N THR A 97 -29.79 -52.98 -60.36
CA THR A 97 -29.32 -52.73 -58.98
C THR A 97 -29.99 -53.64 -57.94
N GLY A 98 -31.07 -54.34 -58.29
CA GLY A 98 -31.88 -55.14 -57.38
C GLY A 98 -33.24 -54.52 -57.03
N LEU A 99 -34.00 -55.20 -56.18
CA LEU A 99 -35.27 -54.74 -55.63
C LEU A 99 -35.03 -54.12 -54.25
N GLU A 100 -35.43 -52.88 -54.06
CA GLU A 100 -35.38 -52.21 -52.76
C GLU A 100 -36.65 -52.52 -51.97
N ILE A 101 -36.46 -53.07 -50.77
CA ILE A 101 -37.52 -53.34 -49.82
C ILE A 101 -37.26 -52.50 -48.58
N ASN A 102 -38.22 -51.67 -48.21
CA ASN A 102 -38.15 -50.89 -46.99
C ASN A 102 -38.37 -51.80 -45.75
N VAL A 103 -37.39 -51.81 -44.86
CA VAL A 103 -37.52 -52.37 -43.52
C VAL A 103 -37.85 -51.24 -42.55
N VAL A 104 -39.14 -50.99 -42.34
CA VAL A 104 -39.63 -49.97 -41.41
C VAL A 104 -39.05 -50.17 -40.01
N ARG A 105 -38.86 -49.07 -39.26
CA ARG A 105 -38.24 -49.09 -37.93
C ARG A 105 -38.79 -50.16 -36.96
N GLY A 106 -40.10 -50.42 -36.98
CA GLY A 106 -40.74 -51.45 -36.15
C GLY A 106 -40.33 -52.90 -36.46
N ARG A 107 -39.70 -53.16 -37.62
CA ARG A 107 -39.21 -54.47 -38.05
C ARG A 107 -37.70 -54.67 -37.78
N ARG A 108 -37.02 -53.68 -37.21
CA ARG A 108 -35.58 -53.68 -36.93
C ARG A 108 -35.32 -53.14 -35.51
N PRO A 109 -35.65 -53.92 -34.46
CA PRO A 109 -35.42 -53.49 -33.08
C PRO A 109 -33.93 -53.28 -32.80
N VAL A 110 -33.63 -52.44 -31.81
CA VAL A 110 -32.26 -52.20 -31.32
C VAL A 110 -31.65 -53.53 -30.87
N GLY A 111 -30.43 -53.81 -31.30
CA GLY A 111 -29.72 -55.05 -31.02
C GLY A 111 -29.24 -55.78 -32.26
N ILE A 112 -28.91 -57.06 -32.07
CA ILE A 112 -28.38 -57.94 -33.12
C ILE A 112 -29.57 -58.71 -33.72
N ASN A 113 -29.85 -58.43 -34.99
CA ASN A 113 -30.87 -59.12 -35.77
C ASN A 113 -30.19 -59.93 -36.88
N LYS A 114 -30.96 -60.86 -37.43
CA LYS A 114 -30.64 -61.56 -38.67
C LYS A 114 -31.65 -61.20 -39.74
N LEU A 115 -31.16 -61.15 -40.98
CA LEU A 115 -31.94 -60.93 -42.17
C LEU A 115 -31.72 -62.10 -43.13
N LYS A 116 -32.79 -62.59 -43.74
CA LYS A 116 -32.76 -63.60 -44.79
C LYS A 116 -33.81 -63.25 -45.82
N TYR A 117 -33.55 -63.57 -47.07
CA TYR A 117 -34.54 -63.45 -48.12
C TYR A 117 -34.63 -64.71 -49.00
N ALA A 118 -35.74 -64.85 -49.69
CA ALA A 118 -35.96 -65.86 -50.72
C ALA A 118 -36.60 -65.23 -51.95
N ILE A 119 -36.30 -65.80 -53.11
CA ILE A 119 -36.92 -65.41 -54.38
C ILE A 119 -37.57 -66.66 -54.97
N GLU A 120 -38.87 -66.58 -55.21
CA GLU A 120 -39.60 -67.55 -56.01
C GLU A 120 -39.71 -67.00 -57.43
N VAL A 121 -38.93 -67.58 -58.34
CA VAL A 121 -38.88 -67.13 -59.75
C VAL A 121 -40.02 -67.81 -60.49
N PHE A 122 -40.97 -67.01 -61.00
CA PHE A 122 -42.19 -67.54 -61.61
C PHE A 122 -41.88 -68.46 -62.80
N ASN A 123 -40.94 -68.04 -63.65
CA ASN A 123 -40.54 -68.77 -64.86
C ASN A 123 -39.92 -70.15 -64.57
N LEU A 124 -39.33 -70.34 -63.39
CA LEU A 124 -38.65 -71.57 -62.98
C LEU A 124 -39.50 -72.44 -62.06
N GLY A 125 -40.51 -71.86 -61.39
CA GLY A 125 -41.34 -72.56 -60.40
C GLY A 125 -40.57 -73.05 -59.16
N ASN A 126 -39.37 -72.50 -58.93
CA ASN A 126 -38.49 -72.89 -57.83
C ASN A 126 -38.22 -71.70 -56.91
N LYS A 127 -38.06 -72.02 -55.62
CA LYS A 127 -37.71 -71.06 -54.56
C LYS A 127 -36.26 -71.30 -54.14
N THR A 128 -35.46 -70.24 -54.17
CA THR A 128 -34.08 -70.25 -53.65
C THR A 128 -33.95 -69.22 -52.53
N GLU A 129 -33.19 -69.55 -51.50
CA GLU A 129 -33.02 -68.69 -50.32
C GLU A 129 -31.57 -68.18 -50.21
N SER A 130 -31.39 -67.03 -49.58
CA SER A 130 -30.08 -66.55 -49.13
C SER A 130 -29.70 -67.19 -47.81
N ASN A 131 -28.40 -67.13 -47.51
CA ASN A 131 -27.93 -67.39 -46.15
C ASN A 131 -28.38 -66.25 -45.22
N PRO A 132 -28.70 -66.54 -43.94
CA PRO A 132 -28.89 -65.48 -42.96
C PRO A 132 -27.67 -64.55 -42.90
N GLN A 133 -27.90 -63.24 -42.92
CA GLN A 133 -26.90 -62.20 -42.72
C GLN A 133 -27.22 -61.38 -41.49
N LEU A 134 -26.23 -60.67 -40.94
CA LEU A 134 -26.44 -59.80 -39.78
C LEU A 134 -27.14 -58.49 -40.17
N LEU A 135 -28.00 -58.01 -39.27
CA LEU A 135 -28.54 -56.66 -39.26
C LEU A 135 -28.46 -56.13 -37.81
N ILE A 136 -27.54 -55.21 -37.56
CA ILE A 136 -27.22 -54.72 -36.23
C ILE A 136 -27.63 -53.25 -36.13
N ILE A 137 -28.52 -52.99 -35.18
CA ILE A 137 -29.00 -51.65 -34.85
C ILE A 137 -28.37 -51.27 -33.51
N ASP A 138 -27.37 -50.39 -33.53
CA ASP A 138 -26.68 -49.88 -32.35
C ASP A 138 -26.98 -48.38 -32.15
N LEU A 139 -27.63 -48.06 -31.05
CA LEU A 139 -27.97 -46.67 -30.67
C LEU A 139 -27.28 -46.26 -29.35
N GLU A 140 -26.38 -47.08 -28.82
CA GLU A 140 -25.77 -46.87 -27.52
C GLU A 140 -24.36 -46.28 -27.66
N ALA A 141 -24.19 -45.05 -27.20
CA ALA A 141 -22.91 -44.38 -27.24
C ALA A 141 -21.90 -44.99 -26.25
N PRO A 142 -20.59 -44.80 -26.50
CA PRO A 142 -19.60 -45.00 -25.45
C PRO A 142 -19.96 -44.17 -24.21
N TYR A 143 -19.76 -44.74 -23.02
CA TYR A 143 -20.14 -44.15 -21.74
C TYR A 143 -21.66 -43.90 -21.54
N GLU A 144 -22.57 -44.49 -22.33
CA GLU A 144 -24.02 -44.31 -22.15
C GLU A 144 -24.48 -44.60 -20.72
N SER A 145 -24.03 -45.73 -20.15
CA SER A 145 -24.38 -46.15 -18.78
C SER A 145 -23.54 -45.49 -17.69
N TRP A 146 -22.60 -44.60 -18.03
CA TRP A 146 -21.70 -43.98 -17.06
C TRP A 146 -22.44 -42.90 -16.25
N VAL A 147 -22.37 -43.01 -14.93
CA VAL A 147 -22.93 -42.02 -14.02
C VAL A 147 -21.85 -41.01 -13.64
N GLY A 148 -22.10 -39.73 -13.89
CA GLY A 148 -21.17 -38.62 -13.59
C GLY A 148 -20.42 -38.12 -14.82
N THR A 149 -19.35 -37.36 -14.58
CA THR A 149 -18.51 -36.77 -15.64
C THR A 149 -17.59 -37.83 -16.23
N ILE A 150 -17.49 -37.89 -17.55
CA ILE A 150 -16.53 -38.78 -18.23
C ILE A 150 -15.11 -38.31 -17.86
N PRO A 151 -14.16 -39.21 -17.55
CA PRO A 151 -12.79 -38.84 -17.20
C PRO A 151 -12.12 -37.88 -18.20
N ALA A 152 -11.27 -36.97 -17.71
CA ALA A 152 -10.52 -36.04 -18.54
C ALA A 152 -9.34 -36.73 -19.27
N PRO A 153 -8.78 -36.12 -20.34
CA PRO A 153 -7.49 -36.53 -20.90
C PRO A 153 -6.41 -36.67 -19.83
N ILE A 154 -5.56 -37.69 -19.97
CA ILE A 154 -4.41 -37.90 -19.08
C ILE A 154 -3.19 -37.21 -19.72
N PRO A 155 -2.48 -36.31 -19.00
CA PRO A 155 -1.31 -35.61 -19.52
C PRO A 155 -0.09 -36.54 -19.69
N PRO A 156 0.84 -36.21 -20.61
CA PRO A 156 2.13 -36.88 -20.66
C PRO A 156 2.95 -36.60 -19.40
N ALA A 157 3.78 -37.56 -19.00
CA ALA A 157 4.52 -37.52 -17.72
C ALA A 157 5.56 -36.39 -17.63
N ASP A 158 6.00 -35.86 -18.77
CA ASP A 158 7.00 -34.79 -18.89
C ASP A 158 6.37 -33.41 -19.16
N LEU A 159 5.04 -33.28 -19.03
CA LEU A 159 4.34 -32.01 -19.15
C LEU A 159 4.77 -31.06 -18.00
N PRO A 160 5.32 -29.88 -18.28
CA PRO A 160 5.65 -28.91 -17.23
C PRO A 160 4.40 -28.23 -16.67
N ASP A 161 4.51 -27.63 -15.48
CA ASP A 161 3.41 -26.92 -14.81
C ASP A 161 2.82 -25.78 -15.67
N SER A 162 3.69 -25.10 -16.45
CA SER A 162 3.28 -24.19 -17.51
C SER A 162 4.02 -24.53 -18.79
N VAL A 163 3.26 -24.62 -19.87
CA VAL A 163 3.74 -25.13 -21.15
C VAL A 163 4.00 -23.97 -22.11
N ASP A 164 5.25 -23.88 -22.56
CA ASP A 164 5.71 -22.90 -23.53
C ASP A 164 5.83 -23.51 -24.94
N ALA A 165 6.18 -22.68 -25.91
CA ALA A 165 6.41 -23.15 -27.28
C ALA A 165 7.58 -24.14 -27.37
N ASP A 166 8.62 -23.97 -26.56
CA ASP A 166 9.82 -24.82 -26.56
C ASP A 166 9.48 -26.27 -26.19
N TYR A 167 8.55 -26.48 -25.25
CA TYR A 167 8.05 -27.82 -24.93
C TYR A 167 7.50 -28.53 -26.17
N PHE A 168 6.61 -27.89 -26.94
CA PHE A 168 6.05 -28.50 -28.14
C PHE A 168 7.10 -28.66 -29.24
N LEU A 169 7.93 -27.64 -29.50
CA LEU A 169 9.00 -27.67 -30.50
C LEU A 169 10.01 -28.80 -30.23
N SER A 170 10.18 -29.21 -28.97
CA SER A 170 11.02 -30.35 -28.59
C SER A 170 10.40 -31.73 -28.89
N LYS A 171 9.10 -31.81 -29.18
CA LYS A 171 8.39 -33.07 -29.44
C LYS A 171 8.37 -33.42 -30.94
N PRO A 172 8.29 -34.71 -31.29
CA PRO A 172 8.01 -35.14 -32.64
C PRO A 172 6.72 -34.49 -33.18
N ASN A 173 6.79 -33.94 -34.40
CA ASN A 173 5.69 -33.24 -35.06
C ASN A 173 5.09 -32.08 -34.25
N GLU A 174 5.87 -31.47 -33.35
CA GLU A 174 5.46 -30.31 -32.54
C GLU A 174 4.16 -30.56 -31.75
N THR A 175 3.94 -31.80 -31.30
CA THR A 175 2.66 -32.25 -30.75
C THR A 175 2.84 -32.89 -29.38
N ALA A 176 2.06 -32.44 -28.40
CA ALA A 176 1.95 -33.10 -27.10
C ALA A 176 0.99 -34.29 -27.19
N ILE A 177 1.39 -35.45 -26.68
CA ILE A 177 0.57 -36.67 -26.72
C ILE A 177 -0.03 -36.92 -25.35
N PHE A 178 -1.32 -36.62 -25.22
CA PHE A 178 -2.15 -37.04 -24.10
C PHE A 178 -2.64 -38.47 -24.35
N THR A 179 -3.30 -39.06 -23.36
CA THR A 179 -3.98 -40.35 -23.54
C THR A 179 -5.43 -40.31 -23.08
N PHE A 180 -6.31 -40.98 -23.82
CA PHE A 180 -7.65 -41.27 -23.34
C PHE A 180 -7.56 -42.25 -22.15
N PRO A 181 -8.30 -42.01 -21.06
CA PRO A 181 -8.51 -43.00 -20.02
C PRO A 181 -9.04 -44.32 -20.61
N ASP A 182 -8.59 -45.46 -20.09
CA ASP A 182 -9.07 -46.75 -20.60
C ASP A 182 -10.58 -46.89 -20.39
N TYR A 183 -11.26 -47.30 -21.45
CA TYR A 183 -12.72 -47.30 -21.53
C TYR A 183 -13.28 -48.63 -22.08
N VAL A 184 -12.52 -49.72 -21.96
CA VAL A 184 -12.98 -51.09 -22.30
C VAL A 184 -14.32 -51.42 -21.65
N GLY A 185 -14.49 -51.12 -20.36
CA GLY A 185 -15.74 -51.33 -19.65
C GLY A 185 -16.88 -50.38 -20.04
N GLN A 186 -16.59 -49.36 -20.86
CA GLN A 186 -17.50 -48.27 -21.22
C GLN A 186 -17.78 -48.19 -22.72
N GLY A 187 -17.49 -49.27 -23.46
CA GLY A 187 -17.84 -49.38 -24.89
C GLY A 187 -16.69 -49.21 -25.87
N LYS A 188 -15.42 -49.33 -25.46
CA LYS A 188 -14.27 -49.34 -26.39
C LYS A 188 -14.43 -50.41 -27.46
N ALA A 189 -14.40 -49.99 -28.70
CA ALA A 189 -14.50 -50.85 -29.87
C ALA A 189 -13.54 -50.39 -30.98
N PRO A 190 -13.10 -51.29 -31.88
CA PRO A 190 -12.50 -50.87 -33.14
C PRO A 190 -13.45 -49.94 -33.90
N GLY A 191 -12.91 -48.95 -34.59
CA GLY A 191 -13.70 -47.97 -35.36
C GLY A 191 -14.18 -46.77 -34.54
N ASP A 192 -13.94 -46.75 -33.23
CA ASP A 192 -14.15 -45.55 -32.42
C ASP A 192 -13.23 -44.40 -32.90
N ARG A 193 -13.81 -43.21 -32.96
CA ARG A 193 -13.15 -41.95 -33.29
C ARG A 193 -13.49 -40.91 -32.25
N ALA A 194 -12.78 -39.79 -32.22
CA ALA A 194 -12.98 -38.72 -31.26
C ALA A 194 -13.03 -37.34 -31.92
N LEU A 195 -13.84 -36.46 -31.34
CA LEU A 195 -13.77 -35.01 -31.55
C LEU A 195 -13.04 -34.41 -30.35
N LEU A 196 -12.06 -33.54 -30.60
CA LEU A 196 -11.19 -33.00 -29.56
C LEU A 196 -11.41 -31.49 -29.43
N TYR A 197 -11.49 -30.99 -28.20
CA TYR A 197 -11.83 -29.60 -27.91
C TYR A 197 -10.76 -28.97 -27.04
N PHE A 198 -10.37 -27.73 -27.37
CA PHE A 198 -9.35 -26.98 -26.65
C PHE A 198 -9.84 -25.57 -26.30
N ALA A 199 -9.27 -24.95 -25.25
CA ALA A 199 -9.55 -23.57 -24.83
C ALA A 199 -11.04 -23.24 -24.57
N ASN A 200 -11.83 -24.22 -24.11
CA ASN A 200 -13.28 -24.11 -23.97
C ASN A 200 -14.03 -23.75 -25.27
N SER A 201 -13.46 -24.09 -26.42
CA SER A 201 -14.14 -23.99 -27.73
C SER A 201 -15.32 -24.97 -27.82
N ASP A 202 -16.41 -24.53 -28.44
CA ASP A 202 -17.53 -25.39 -28.83
C ASP A 202 -17.27 -26.13 -30.16
N GLU A 203 -16.25 -25.70 -30.91
CA GLU A 203 -15.82 -26.35 -32.15
C GLU A 203 -14.61 -27.27 -31.89
N PRO A 204 -14.61 -28.49 -32.44
CA PRO A 204 -13.48 -29.39 -32.32
C PRO A 204 -12.28 -28.87 -33.13
N TYR A 205 -11.07 -29.01 -32.59
CA TYR A 205 -9.86 -28.67 -33.32
C TYR A 205 -9.44 -29.79 -34.28
N LEU A 206 -8.59 -29.44 -35.25
CA LEU A 206 -8.03 -30.40 -36.20
C LEU A 206 -6.83 -31.12 -35.56
N PRO A 207 -6.92 -32.42 -35.25
CA PRO A 207 -5.88 -33.16 -34.53
C PRO A 207 -4.61 -33.37 -35.36
N VAL A 208 -4.75 -33.35 -36.68
CA VAL A 208 -3.66 -33.50 -37.64
C VAL A 208 -3.52 -32.20 -38.43
N PRO A 209 -2.39 -31.49 -38.32
CA PRO A 209 -2.17 -30.26 -39.08
C PRO A 209 -2.35 -30.48 -40.59
N GLY A 210 -3.22 -29.69 -41.21
CA GLY A 210 -3.51 -29.74 -42.65
C GLY A 210 -4.57 -30.75 -43.09
N ASP A 211 -5.08 -31.60 -42.19
CA ASP A 211 -6.23 -32.48 -42.46
C ASP A 211 -7.53 -31.75 -42.08
N PRO A 212 -8.49 -31.55 -43.02
CA PRO A 212 -9.76 -30.91 -42.71
C PRO A 212 -10.72 -31.80 -41.89
N ASN A 213 -10.39 -33.07 -41.64
CA ASN A 213 -11.24 -33.97 -40.88
C ASN A 213 -11.08 -33.73 -39.36
N PRO A 214 -12.15 -33.33 -38.64
CA PRO A 214 -12.08 -33.12 -37.19
C PRO A 214 -12.06 -34.43 -36.39
N PHE A 215 -12.32 -35.58 -37.04
CA PHE A 215 -12.34 -36.87 -36.37
C PHE A 215 -10.93 -37.45 -36.23
N TRP A 216 -10.50 -37.63 -34.98
CA TRP A 216 -9.33 -38.42 -34.63
C TRP A 216 -9.70 -39.90 -34.53
N THR A 217 -9.07 -40.78 -35.32
CA THR A 217 -9.26 -42.23 -35.14
C THR A 217 -8.53 -42.64 -33.87
N ILE A 218 -9.23 -43.22 -32.88
CA ILE A 218 -8.62 -43.57 -31.60
C ILE A 218 -7.69 -44.78 -31.80
N PRO A 219 -6.37 -44.63 -31.60
CA PRO A 219 -5.42 -45.72 -31.77
C PRO A 219 -5.46 -46.71 -30.59
N ALA A 220 -4.86 -47.89 -30.79
CA ALA A 220 -4.87 -48.95 -29.78
C ALA A 220 -4.18 -48.54 -28.46
N ASP A 221 -3.17 -47.68 -28.56
CA ASP A 221 -2.43 -47.10 -27.42
C ASP A 221 -3.15 -45.93 -26.75
N LEU A 222 -4.35 -45.56 -27.23
CA LEU A 222 -5.18 -44.49 -26.71
C LEU A 222 -4.53 -43.10 -26.77
N SER A 223 -3.60 -42.87 -27.69
CA SER A 223 -2.99 -41.54 -27.87
C SER A 223 -4.00 -40.48 -28.38
N LEU A 224 -3.87 -39.28 -27.82
CA LEU A 224 -4.68 -38.08 -28.08
C LEU A 224 -3.71 -36.91 -28.37
N PRO A 225 -3.65 -36.39 -29.62
CA PRO A 225 -2.71 -35.35 -29.99
C PRO A 225 -3.22 -33.94 -29.67
N LEU A 226 -2.35 -33.09 -29.11
CA LEU A 226 -2.52 -31.63 -29.01
C LEU A 226 -1.35 -30.92 -29.74
N PRO A 227 -1.56 -30.49 -31.00
CA PRO A 227 -0.53 -29.82 -31.80
C PRO A 227 -0.23 -28.39 -31.32
N LEU A 228 1.02 -27.93 -31.50
CA LEU A 228 1.42 -26.54 -31.24
C LEU A 228 0.56 -25.52 -32.00
N SER A 229 0.18 -25.83 -33.24
CA SER A 229 -0.66 -24.94 -34.05
C SER A 229 -2.03 -24.67 -33.44
N VAL A 230 -2.58 -25.64 -32.67
CA VAL A 230 -3.84 -25.47 -31.94
C VAL A 230 -3.60 -24.53 -30.76
N VAL A 231 -2.55 -24.77 -29.98
CA VAL A 231 -2.22 -23.96 -28.80
C VAL A 231 -1.89 -22.51 -29.18
N GLN A 232 -1.14 -22.30 -30.28
CA GLN A 232 -0.79 -20.98 -30.82
C GLN A 232 -1.98 -20.16 -31.33
N ALA A 233 -3.09 -20.81 -31.67
CA ALA A 233 -4.31 -20.12 -32.11
C ALA A 233 -5.05 -19.45 -30.94
N HIS A 234 -4.65 -19.69 -29.69
CA HIS A 234 -5.27 -19.13 -28.51
C HIS A 234 -4.28 -18.27 -27.70
N PRO A 235 -4.73 -17.18 -27.07
CA PRO A 235 -3.87 -16.38 -26.18
C PRO A 235 -3.37 -17.18 -24.99
N ASP A 236 -2.22 -16.81 -24.43
CA ASP A 236 -1.71 -17.36 -23.17
C ASP A 236 -2.76 -17.27 -22.05
N ALA A 237 -3.19 -18.41 -21.52
CA ALA A 237 -4.12 -18.52 -20.41
C ALA A 237 -4.16 -19.96 -19.89
N LEU A 238 -4.98 -20.19 -18.85
CA LEU A 238 -5.38 -21.53 -18.46
C LEU A 238 -6.45 -22.05 -19.44
N HIS A 239 -6.09 -23.04 -20.23
CA HIS A 239 -6.96 -23.66 -21.24
C HIS A 239 -7.42 -25.05 -20.84
N SER A 240 -8.62 -25.45 -21.28
CA SER A 240 -9.10 -26.81 -21.05
C SER A 240 -8.94 -27.68 -22.30
N LEU A 241 -8.54 -28.94 -22.11
CA LEU A 241 -8.55 -29.99 -23.12
C LEU A 241 -9.64 -31.01 -22.78
N ARG A 242 -10.49 -31.33 -23.76
CA ARG A 242 -11.65 -32.23 -23.63
C ARG A 242 -11.86 -33.06 -24.90
N TYR A 243 -12.70 -34.08 -24.83
CA TYR A 243 -13.05 -34.91 -25.98
C TYR A 243 -14.51 -35.41 -25.95
N VAL A 244 -15.00 -35.81 -27.12
CA VAL A 244 -16.21 -36.63 -27.33
C VAL A 244 -15.79 -37.87 -28.10
N ILE A 245 -16.19 -39.06 -27.65
CA ILE A 245 -15.96 -40.32 -28.37
C ILE A 245 -17.17 -40.61 -29.23
N VAL A 246 -16.95 -40.99 -30.48
CA VAL A 246 -17.96 -41.38 -31.44
C VAL A 246 -17.67 -42.80 -31.88
N ASP A 247 -18.60 -43.72 -31.65
CA ASP A 247 -18.40 -45.11 -32.04
C ASP A 247 -18.49 -45.32 -33.57
N ALA A 248 -18.22 -46.55 -34.01
CA ALA A 248 -18.29 -46.93 -35.42
C ALA A 248 -19.67 -46.70 -36.07
N ALA A 249 -20.76 -46.76 -35.29
CA ALA A 249 -22.11 -46.50 -35.79
C ALA A 249 -22.43 -44.99 -35.84
N GLY A 250 -21.64 -44.13 -35.19
CA GLY A 250 -21.87 -42.69 -35.12
C GLY A 250 -22.61 -42.23 -33.86
N ASN A 251 -22.63 -43.05 -32.80
CA ASN A 251 -23.16 -42.66 -31.50
C ASN A 251 -22.11 -41.88 -30.72
N GLU A 252 -22.45 -40.63 -30.37
CA GLU A 252 -21.57 -39.70 -29.65
C GLU A 252 -21.75 -39.82 -28.14
N SER A 253 -20.65 -39.88 -27.39
CA SER A 253 -20.65 -39.79 -25.94
C SER A 253 -20.98 -38.37 -25.47
N ARG A 254 -21.20 -38.21 -24.16
CA ARG A 254 -21.16 -36.88 -23.53
C ARG A 254 -19.72 -36.30 -23.61
N LEU A 255 -19.60 -34.99 -23.45
CA LEU A 255 -18.30 -34.31 -23.36
C LEU A 255 -17.53 -34.77 -22.10
N SER A 256 -16.22 -34.98 -22.25
CA SER A 256 -15.33 -35.35 -21.15
C SER A 256 -15.18 -34.24 -20.10
N GLY A 257 -14.65 -34.62 -18.94
CA GLY A 257 -14.05 -33.68 -18.01
C GLY A 257 -12.89 -32.91 -18.64
N ALA A 258 -12.57 -31.76 -18.04
CA ALA A 258 -11.49 -30.88 -18.47
C ALA A 258 -10.16 -31.28 -17.84
N PHE A 259 -9.13 -31.43 -18.67
CA PHE A 259 -7.75 -31.26 -18.22
C PHE A 259 -7.37 -29.79 -18.40
N ASN A 260 -6.96 -29.11 -17.33
CA ASN A 260 -6.58 -27.69 -17.40
C ASN A 260 -5.05 -27.55 -17.53
N LEU A 261 -4.62 -26.81 -18.55
CA LEU A 261 -3.24 -26.59 -18.94
C LEU A 261 -2.92 -25.10 -18.89
N ASP A 262 -1.88 -24.69 -18.16
CA ASP A 262 -1.41 -23.30 -18.19
C ASP A 262 -0.47 -23.10 -19.40
N VAL A 263 -0.89 -22.27 -20.35
CA VAL A 263 -0.15 -22.00 -21.59
C VAL A 263 0.53 -20.64 -21.49
N SER A 264 1.85 -20.65 -21.69
CA SER A 264 2.74 -19.49 -21.64
C SER A 264 3.62 -19.42 -22.89
N LEU A 265 3.07 -19.04 -24.05
CA LEU A 265 3.81 -18.88 -25.29
C LEU A 265 4.61 -17.56 -25.35
N PHE A 266 4.26 -16.56 -24.54
CA PHE A 266 5.03 -15.33 -24.44
C PHE A 266 6.42 -15.60 -23.86
N PRO A 267 7.46 -14.89 -24.35
CA PRO A 267 8.80 -15.01 -23.78
C PRO A 267 8.80 -14.80 -22.26
N LYS A 268 9.49 -15.70 -21.55
CA LYS A 268 9.61 -15.63 -20.09
C LYS A 268 10.27 -14.31 -19.63
N PRO A 269 9.93 -13.82 -18.43
CA PRO A 269 10.67 -12.73 -17.80
C PRO A 269 12.17 -13.06 -17.77
N GLY A 270 13.01 -12.09 -18.12
CA GLY A 270 14.46 -12.30 -18.20
C GLY A 270 15.26 -11.02 -18.04
N ASN A 271 16.58 -11.13 -18.14
CA ASN A 271 17.52 -10.00 -18.01
C ASN A 271 17.27 -9.16 -16.74
N PHE A 272 17.05 -9.87 -15.63
CA PHE A 272 16.80 -9.25 -14.33
C PHE A 272 17.99 -8.38 -13.89
N LYS A 273 17.72 -7.39 -13.05
CA LYS A 273 18.71 -6.48 -12.47
C LYS A 273 18.58 -6.49 -10.96
N ALA A 274 19.66 -6.21 -10.25
CA ALA A 274 19.61 -6.12 -8.79
C ALA A 274 18.59 -5.04 -8.37
N PRO A 275 17.78 -5.30 -7.33
CA PRO A 275 16.92 -4.26 -6.77
C PRO A 275 17.75 -3.12 -6.18
N THR A 276 17.13 -1.96 -5.97
CA THR A 276 17.70 -0.85 -5.21
C THR A 276 16.86 -0.60 -3.97
N ILE A 277 17.42 0.04 -2.95
CA ILE A 277 16.75 0.38 -1.70
C ILE A 277 16.93 1.89 -1.52
N ASP A 278 15.85 2.65 -1.53
CA ASP A 278 15.95 4.11 -1.42
C ASP A 278 16.69 4.51 -0.13
N LEU A 279 17.52 5.55 -0.22
CA LEU A 279 18.43 6.07 0.83
C LEU A 279 19.60 5.15 1.23
N ALA A 280 19.48 3.83 1.07
CA ALA A 280 20.54 2.89 1.46
C ALA A 280 21.39 2.38 0.26
N VAL A 281 20.76 2.03 -0.86
CA VAL A 281 21.40 1.38 -2.01
C VAL A 281 20.84 1.92 -3.35
N PRO A 282 21.57 2.76 -4.10
CA PRO A 282 22.86 3.37 -3.76
C PRO A 282 22.69 4.46 -2.69
N GLY A 283 23.57 4.46 -1.70
CA GLY A 283 23.47 5.36 -0.55
C GLY A 283 24.60 5.11 0.44
N ASP A 284 24.31 5.25 1.73
CA ASP A 284 25.25 4.99 2.82
C ASP A 284 25.35 3.50 3.19
N GLY A 285 24.55 2.63 2.55
CA GLY A 285 24.52 1.19 2.84
C GLY A 285 23.82 0.83 4.14
N LEU A 286 23.00 1.73 4.69
CA LEU A 286 22.32 1.57 5.97
C LEU A 286 20.84 1.97 5.85
N ILE A 287 19.96 1.18 6.46
CA ILE A 287 18.60 1.59 6.79
C ILE A 287 18.59 1.86 8.29
N ASN A 288 18.61 3.14 8.67
CA ASN A 288 18.52 3.59 10.05
C ASN A 288 17.13 4.19 10.36
N ARG A 289 16.90 4.61 11.61
CA ARG A 289 15.61 5.21 11.99
C ARG A 289 15.28 6.50 11.26
N ALA A 290 16.27 7.32 10.89
CA ALA A 290 16.03 8.54 10.13
C ALA A 290 15.50 8.22 8.72
N ASP A 291 16.06 7.19 8.06
CA ASP A 291 15.56 6.72 6.76
C ASP A 291 14.14 6.18 6.90
N VAL A 292 13.90 5.39 7.94
CA VAL A 292 12.58 4.82 8.23
C VAL A 292 11.55 5.90 8.55
N ALA A 293 11.92 6.96 9.27
CA ALA A 293 11.06 8.12 9.51
C ALA A 293 10.73 8.86 8.21
N ALA A 294 11.74 9.07 7.35
CA ALA A 294 11.59 9.79 6.09
C ALA A 294 10.69 9.08 5.08
N LEU A 295 10.73 7.74 5.05
CA LEU A 295 9.98 6.91 4.09
C LEU A 295 8.79 6.17 4.73
N ASN A 296 8.54 6.37 6.03
CA ASN A 296 7.59 5.60 6.82
C ASN A 296 7.78 4.08 6.67
N GLY A 297 9.04 3.61 6.75
CA GLY A 297 9.45 2.25 6.38
C GLY A 297 10.66 2.28 5.45
N ALA A 298 10.72 1.38 4.47
CA ALA A 298 11.72 1.42 3.40
C ALA A 298 11.05 1.28 2.02
N ILE A 299 11.72 1.73 0.97
CA ILE A 299 11.23 1.56 -0.42
C ILE A 299 12.24 0.73 -1.19
N VAL A 300 11.81 -0.47 -1.58
CA VAL A 300 12.56 -1.34 -2.49
C VAL A 300 12.11 -1.02 -3.92
N ARG A 301 13.06 -0.74 -4.80
CA ARG A 301 12.79 -0.45 -6.21
C ARG A 301 13.24 -1.59 -7.08
N ILE A 302 12.30 -2.14 -7.85
CA ILE A 302 12.56 -3.21 -8.82
C ILE A 302 12.77 -2.60 -10.20
N PRO A 303 13.97 -2.71 -10.81
CA PRO A 303 14.22 -2.20 -12.15
C PRO A 303 13.41 -2.93 -13.22
N GLN A 304 13.31 -2.30 -14.39
CA GLN A 304 12.71 -2.96 -15.55
C GLN A 304 13.53 -4.18 -15.99
N TYR A 305 12.82 -5.28 -16.22
CA TYR A 305 13.31 -6.54 -16.79
C TYR A 305 12.72 -6.73 -18.20
N ASP A 306 13.21 -7.74 -18.94
CA ASP A 306 12.76 -8.01 -20.31
C ASP A 306 11.47 -8.84 -20.34
N ASN A 307 10.69 -8.70 -21.41
CA ASN A 307 9.44 -9.44 -21.66
C ASN A 307 8.35 -9.21 -20.60
N VAL A 308 8.22 -7.99 -20.09
CA VAL A 308 7.19 -7.62 -19.11
C VAL A 308 5.78 -7.83 -19.67
N LEU A 309 4.95 -8.59 -18.96
CA LEU A 309 3.51 -8.70 -19.21
C LEU A 309 2.76 -8.00 -18.09
N ARG A 310 2.45 -6.71 -18.29
CA ARG A 310 1.88 -5.85 -17.25
C ARG A 310 0.60 -6.36 -16.61
N ALA A 311 -0.26 -7.05 -17.37
CA ALA A 311 -1.53 -7.56 -16.86
C ALA A 311 -1.37 -8.77 -15.92
N ASP A 312 -0.32 -9.57 -16.13
CA ASP A 312 -0.17 -10.89 -15.50
C ASP A 312 1.02 -10.97 -14.53
N ASP A 313 2.01 -10.10 -14.69
CA ASP A 313 3.21 -10.11 -13.86
C ASP A 313 2.94 -9.49 -12.49
N MET A 314 3.35 -10.21 -11.45
CA MET A 314 3.41 -9.74 -10.07
C MET A 314 4.84 -9.84 -9.55
N LEU A 315 5.25 -8.89 -8.71
CA LEU A 315 6.54 -8.88 -8.05
C LEU A 315 6.39 -9.48 -6.66
N SER A 316 7.20 -10.50 -6.36
CA SER A 316 7.28 -11.12 -5.04
C SER A 316 8.63 -10.76 -4.42
N ILE A 317 8.63 -9.92 -3.39
CA ILE A 317 9.85 -9.39 -2.77
C ILE A 317 10.06 -10.11 -1.44
N THR A 318 11.27 -10.61 -1.22
CA THR A 318 11.65 -11.28 0.03
C THR A 318 12.84 -10.58 0.67
N LEU A 319 12.65 -10.18 1.92
CA LEU A 319 13.66 -9.60 2.80
C LEU A 319 14.18 -10.69 3.74
N THR A 320 15.50 -10.79 3.89
CA THR A 320 16.15 -11.81 4.72
C THR A 320 17.24 -11.21 5.59
N THR A 321 17.21 -11.53 6.88
CA THR A 321 18.28 -11.28 7.85
C THR A 321 18.75 -12.61 8.44
N SER A 322 19.74 -12.59 9.32
CA SER A 322 20.14 -13.79 10.08
C SER A 322 19.06 -14.27 11.07
N LEU A 323 18.05 -13.45 11.37
CA LEU A 323 16.95 -13.78 12.29
C LEU A 323 15.74 -14.41 11.58
N GLY A 324 15.59 -14.21 10.27
CA GLY A 324 14.49 -14.78 9.50
C GLY A 324 14.29 -14.12 8.14
N SER A 325 13.26 -14.57 7.44
CA SER A 325 12.85 -14.04 6.14
C SER A 325 11.38 -13.68 6.14
N ILE A 326 11.04 -12.55 5.52
CA ILE A 326 9.66 -12.12 5.29
C ILE A 326 9.48 -11.86 3.79
N THR A 327 8.45 -12.48 3.22
CA THR A 327 7.98 -12.20 1.85
C THR A 327 6.80 -11.23 1.93
N LEU A 328 6.90 -10.11 1.22
CA LEU A 328 5.83 -9.12 1.14
C LEU A 328 4.65 -9.67 0.33
N PRO A 329 3.44 -9.10 0.48
CA PRO A 329 2.34 -9.35 -0.44
C PRO A 329 2.77 -9.11 -1.89
N ASP A 330 2.34 -9.99 -2.79
CA ASP A 330 2.69 -9.88 -4.20
C ASP A 330 2.16 -8.55 -4.78
N PHE A 331 3.03 -7.81 -5.45
CA PHE A 331 2.73 -6.49 -5.99
C PHE A 331 2.45 -6.55 -7.50
N PRO A 332 1.26 -6.14 -7.99
CA PRO A 332 0.96 -6.20 -9.42
C PRO A 332 1.80 -5.20 -10.23
N VAL A 333 2.42 -5.66 -11.33
CA VAL A 333 3.20 -4.76 -12.22
C VAL A 333 2.27 -3.78 -12.94
N GLY A 334 1.11 -4.23 -13.44
CA GLY A 334 -0.01 -3.41 -13.91
C GLY A 334 0.37 -2.06 -14.54
N SER A 335 -0.15 -1.00 -13.93
CA SER A 335 0.10 0.40 -14.30
C SER A 335 1.37 1.00 -13.66
N ALA A 336 2.15 0.23 -12.90
CA ALA A 336 3.33 0.74 -12.20
C ALA A 336 4.42 1.19 -13.18
N ILE A 337 5.15 2.25 -12.82
CA ILE A 337 6.24 2.80 -13.63
C ILE A 337 7.56 2.22 -13.11
N PHE A 338 8.40 1.73 -14.01
CA PHE A 338 9.73 1.24 -13.64
C PHE A 338 10.71 2.41 -13.38
N PRO A 339 11.59 2.31 -12.37
CA PRO A 339 11.68 1.22 -11.40
C PRO A 339 10.50 1.21 -10.42
N VAL A 340 9.87 0.06 -10.24
CA VAL A 340 8.62 -0.10 -9.48
C VAL A 340 8.92 0.04 -7.99
N PRO A 341 8.33 1.02 -7.28
CA PRO A 341 8.52 1.17 -5.84
C PRO A 341 7.60 0.22 -5.08
N VAL A 342 8.19 -0.60 -4.22
CA VAL A 342 7.48 -1.50 -3.30
C VAL A 342 7.82 -1.08 -1.88
N HIS A 343 6.81 -0.69 -1.13
CA HIS A 343 6.95 -0.23 0.24
C HIS A 343 7.10 -1.41 1.21
N VAL A 344 8.06 -1.29 2.11
CA VAL A 344 8.30 -2.18 3.25
C VAL A 344 7.89 -1.39 4.48
N ASP A 345 6.83 -1.82 5.17
CA ASP A 345 6.37 -1.11 6.35
C ASP A 345 7.36 -1.21 7.52
N TYR A 346 7.24 -0.27 8.46
CA TYR A 346 8.10 -0.23 9.64
C TYR A 346 7.98 -1.49 10.50
N ALA A 347 6.78 -2.06 10.64
CA ALA A 347 6.56 -3.26 11.45
C ALA A 347 7.32 -4.48 10.90
N THR A 348 7.41 -4.61 9.58
CA THR A 348 8.19 -5.64 8.88
C THR A 348 9.68 -5.48 9.16
N LEU A 349 10.20 -4.24 9.12
CA LEU A 349 11.59 -3.97 9.46
C LEU A 349 11.89 -4.27 10.93
N VAL A 350 10.99 -3.89 11.85
CA VAL A 350 11.10 -4.20 13.28
C VAL A 350 11.09 -5.71 13.52
N ALA A 351 10.21 -6.46 12.84
CA ALA A 351 10.14 -7.92 12.96
C ALA A 351 11.43 -8.60 12.46
N LEU A 352 12.01 -8.11 11.36
CA LEU A 352 13.28 -8.61 10.81
C LEU A 352 14.49 -8.22 11.66
N TYR A 353 14.42 -7.09 12.36
CA TYR A 353 15.48 -6.60 13.24
C TYR A 353 15.45 -7.26 14.63
N GLY A 354 14.26 -7.55 15.16
CA GLY A 354 14.07 -8.20 16.45
C GLY A 354 14.72 -7.42 17.60
N ALA A 355 15.38 -8.14 18.52
CA ALA A 355 16.12 -7.56 19.65
C ALA A 355 17.59 -7.28 19.32
N THR A 356 17.93 -7.10 18.04
CA THR A 356 19.31 -6.83 17.62
C THR A 356 19.80 -5.47 18.13
N VAL A 357 21.11 -5.37 18.26
CA VAL A 357 21.81 -4.16 18.68
C VAL A 357 22.86 -3.85 17.64
N GLY A 358 22.78 -2.67 17.03
CA GLY A 358 23.69 -2.24 15.97
C GLY A 358 23.33 -2.84 14.61
N LEU A 359 24.33 -2.97 13.74
CA LEU A 359 24.13 -3.35 12.35
C LEU A 359 23.67 -4.80 12.19
N LEU A 360 22.56 -5.01 11.48
CA LEU A 360 22.08 -6.31 11.04
C LEU A 360 22.02 -6.36 9.52
N GLN A 361 22.79 -7.26 8.90
CA GLN A 361 22.77 -7.40 7.44
C GLN A 361 21.38 -7.83 6.95
N LEU A 362 20.85 -7.07 6.00
CA LEU A 362 19.58 -7.26 5.32
C LEU A 362 19.84 -7.52 3.82
N THR A 363 19.30 -8.63 3.33
CA THR A 363 19.32 -9.00 1.92
C THR A 363 17.92 -8.92 1.33
N VAL A 364 17.78 -8.20 0.22
CA VAL A 364 16.54 -8.07 -0.54
C VAL A 364 16.66 -8.83 -1.85
N SER A 365 15.74 -9.74 -2.09
CA SER A 365 15.61 -10.51 -3.32
C SER A 365 14.20 -10.32 -3.90
N TYR A 366 14.04 -10.60 -5.19
CA TYR A 366 12.71 -10.62 -5.80
C TYR A 366 12.56 -11.72 -6.85
N ALA A 367 11.31 -12.10 -7.10
CA ALA A 367 10.91 -12.96 -8.20
C ALA A 367 9.75 -12.30 -8.95
N VAL A 368 9.66 -12.55 -10.25
CA VAL A 368 8.48 -12.21 -11.04
C VAL A 368 7.58 -13.45 -11.04
N LYS A 369 6.40 -13.34 -10.47
CA LYS A 369 5.35 -14.35 -10.60
C LYS A 369 4.51 -13.99 -11.81
N ARG A 370 4.43 -14.89 -12.77
CA ARG A 370 3.49 -14.79 -13.90
C ARG A 370 2.56 -15.98 -13.78
N ARG A 371 1.33 -15.69 -13.35
CA ARG A 371 0.30 -16.71 -13.08
C ARG A 371 0.81 -17.78 -12.10
N SER A 372 0.88 -19.04 -12.52
CA SER A 372 1.30 -20.16 -11.69
C SER A 372 2.83 -20.30 -11.55
N VAL A 373 3.62 -19.60 -12.37
CA VAL A 373 5.07 -19.77 -12.43
C VAL A 373 5.81 -18.61 -11.75
N SER A 374 6.84 -18.95 -10.99
CA SER A 374 7.75 -17.98 -10.38
C SER A 374 9.11 -17.99 -11.08
N TYR A 375 9.55 -16.81 -11.50
CA TYR A 375 10.84 -16.56 -12.14
C TYR A 375 11.73 -15.78 -11.16
N PRO A 376 12.61 -16.46 -10.39
CA PRO A 376 13.50 -15.79 -9.46
C PRO A 376 14.52 -14.94 -10.22
N ALA A 377 14.76 -13.71 -9.74
CA ALA A 377 15.71 -12.81 -10.39
C ALA A 377 17.16 -13.30 -10.30
N GLY A 378 17.48 -14.07 -9.25
CA GLY A 378 18.84 -14.54 -8.94
C GLY A 378 19.81 -13.43 -8.51
N LEU A 379 19.34 -12.17 -8.45
CA LEU A 379 20.10 -10.99 -8.06
C LEU A 379 19.49 -10.37 -6.80
N THR A 380 20.35 -9.88 -5.91
CA THR A 380 19.96 -9.33 -4.61
C THR A 380 20.61 -7.98 -4.36
N ALA A 381 19.98 -7.17 -3.51
CA ALA A 381 20.60 -6.01 -2.88
C ALA A 381 20.91 -6.33 -1.43
N THR A 382 22.05 -5.86 -0.92
CA THR A 382 22.47 -6.03 0.46
C THR A 382 22.71 -4.67 1.09
N THR A 383 22.23 -4.48 2.31
CA THR A 383 22.39 -3.28 3.14
C THR A 383 22.44 -3.69 4.60
N ASP A 384 22.91 -2.83 5.49
CA ASP A 384 22.70 -3.03 6.93
C ASP A 384 21.40 -2.38 7.39
N LEU A 385 20.77 -2.95 8.41
CA LEU A 385 19.58 -2.45 9.10
C LEU A 385 19.98 -2.17 10.55
N ASP A 386 19.77 -0.94 11.03
CA ASP A 386 19.98 -0.56 12.43
C ASP A 386 18.79 0.25 12.93
N LEU A 387 17.92 -0.39 13.71
CA LEU A 387 16.79 0.27 14.37
C LEU A 387 17.02 0.45 15.88
N PHE A 388 18.20 0.09 16.39
CA PHE A 388 18.50 0.15 17.81
C PHE A 388 18.51 1.59 18.30
N VAL A 389 17.91 1.82 19.47
CA VAL A 389 17.94 3.09 20.20
C VAL A 389 18.19 2.81 21.67
N VAL A 390 18.79 3.78 22.37
CA VAL A 390 18.94 3.74 23.83
C VAL A 390 17.73 4.34 24.51
N GLY A 391 17.20 3.71 25.56
CA GLY A 391 15.96 4.09 26.23
C GLY A 391 14.72 3.33 25.70
N PRO A 392 13.51 3.73 26.10
CA PRO A 392 12.28 3.01 25.78
C PRO A 392 12.09 2.91 24.26
N THR A 393 11.51 1.82 23.78
CA THR A 393 11.26 1.64 22.35
C THR A 393 10.12 2.56 21.88
N PRO A 394 10.34 3.46 20.91
CA PRO A 394 9.29 4.30 20.32
C PRO A 394 8.17 3.47 19.70
N ASP A 395 6.93 3.96 19.78
CA ASP A 395 5.77 3.29 19.19
C ASP A 395 5.76 3.32 17.65
N GLY A 396 6.57 4.18 17.04
CA GLY A 396 6.61 4.37 15.59
C GLY A 396 7.99 4.78 15.07
N PRO A 397 8.06 5.14 13.78
CA PRO A 397 9.30 5.59 13.17
C PRO A 397 9.61 7.07 13.49
N ASP A 398 8.68 7.80 14.11
CA ASP A 398 8.87 9.20 14.49
C ASP A 398 10.12 9.36 15.39
N PRO A 399 10.94 10.40 15.17
CA PRO A 399 12.06 10.72 16.06
C PRO A 399 11.62 11.10 17.48
N ILE A 400 10.39 11.62 17.67
CA ILE A 400 9.84 11.96 18.97
C ILE A 400 9.33 10.69 19.66
N ASN A 401 9.96 10.34 20.77
CA ASN A 401 9.53 9.25 21.62
C ASN A 401 8.68 9.77 22.78
N THR A 402 7.38 9.51 22.73
CA THR A 402 6.40 9.87 23.75
C THR A 402 6.59 9.15 25.09
N LYS A 403 7.44 8.12 25.14
CA LYS A 403 7.79 7.37 26.35
C LYS A 403 8.97 7.97 27.11
N LEU A 404 9.64 8.96 26.54
CA LEU A 404 10.61 9.77 27.27
C LEU A 404 9.85 10.85 28.04
N ASN A 405 10.20 11.01 29.32
CA ASN A 405 9.62 12.08 30.13
C ASN A 405 10.07 13.44 29.58
N PRO A 406 9.18 14.43 29.43
CA PRO A 406 9.55 15.77 29.00
C PRO A 406 10.49 16.44 30.03
N VAL A 407 11.33 17.36 29.55
CA VAL A 407 12.14 18.22 30.42
C VAL A 407 11.23 19.20 31.15
N ARG A 408 11.52 19.50 32.42
CA ARG A 408 10.88 20.56 33.20
C ARG A 408 11.85 21.70 33.37
N VAL A 409 11.45 22.92 33.02
CA VAL A 409 12.30 24.11 33.09
C VAL A 409 11.96 24.93 34.33
N ILE A 410 12.86 24.94 35.30
CA ILE A 410 12.66 25.53 36.62
C ILE A 410 13.51 26.80 36.72
N GLY A 411 12.87 27.94 36.99
CA GLY A 411 13.58 29.20 37.22
C GLY A 411 14.28 29.24 38.58
N VAL A 412 15.38 30.00 38.69
CA VAL A 412 16.13 30.16 39.95
C VAL A 412 16.00 31.58 40.48
N ARG A 413 15.67 31.71 41.78
CA ARG A 413 15.51 32.99 42.48
C ARG A 413 16.84 33.53 43.03
N LEU A 414 16.82 34.78 43.53
CA LEU A 414 18.00 35.47 44.08
C LEU A 414 18.63 34.77 45.28
N ASP A 415 17.82 34.12 46.09
CA ASP A 415 18.26 33.34 47.25
C ASP A 415 18.74 31.92 46.89
N GLY A 416 18.77 31.58 45.59
CA GLY A 416 19.12 30.25 45.10
C GLY A 416 17.99 29.23 45.19
N SER A 417 16.79 29.62 45.64
CA SER A 417 15.63 28.72 45.66
C SER A 417 15.04 28.53 44.26
N GLU A 418 14.43 27.36 44.05
CA GLU A 418 13.69 27.04 42.83
C GLU A 418 12.38 27.83 42.75
N GLY A 419 11.98 28.16 41.52
CA GLY A 419 10.66 28.68 41.19
C GLY A 419 9.57 27.66 41.55
N PRO A 420 8.36 28.11 41.86
CA PRO A 420 7.28 27.23 42.30
C PRO A 420 6.53 26.58 41.13
N ASP A 421 6.70 27.15 39.93
CA ASP A 421 6.00 26.78 38.71
C ASP A 421 7.03 26.29 37.68
N ASP A 422 6.92 25.03 37.31
CA ASP A 422 7.69 24.46 36.20
C ASP A 422 7.28 25.14 34.89
N ASP A 423 8.22 25.23 33.98
CA ASP A 423 8.09 25.79 32.63
C ASP A 423 7.70 27.28 32.60
N GLN A 424 7.95 28.02 33.70
CA GLN A 424 7.70 29.45 33.80
C GLN A 424 8.94 30.23 34.27
N LEU A 425 9.42 31.13 33.42
CA LEU A 425 10.51 32.05 33.72
C LEU A 425 9.94 33.46 33.93
N THR A 426 9.73 33.82 35.19
CA THR A 426 9.16 35.12 35.60
C THR A 426 10.24 36.17 35.89
N PRO A 427 9.89 37.46 36.04
CA PRO A 427 10.83 38.50 36.48
C PRO A 427 11.68 38.16 37.71
N ALA A 428 11.19 37.33 38.62
CA ALA A 428 11.95 36.89 39.80
C ALA A 428 13.19 36.05 39.44
N HIS A 429 13.19 35.44 38.25
CA HIS A 429 14.25 34.57 37.74
C HIS A 429 15.27 35.33 36.88
N ALA A 430 15.12 36.65 36.73
CA ALA A 430 15.97 37.46 35.88
C ALA A 430 17.46 37.36 36.26
N SER A 431 18.32 37.36 35.23
CA SER A 431 19.79 37.32 35.37
C SER A 431 20.35 36.03 35.97
N ARG A 432 19.62 34.91 35.89
CA ARG A 432 20.07 33.59 36.37
C ARG A 432 19.77 32.51 35.37
N ASP A 433 20.59 31.47 35.38
CA ASP A 433 20.33 30.28 34.59
C ASP A 433 19.09 29.56 35.13
N ALA A 434 18.36 28.90 34.24
CA ALA A 434 17.30 27.99 34.63
C ALA A 434 17.84 26.56 34.76
N ILE A 435 17.19 25.76 35.60
CA ILE A 435 17.45 24.33 35.74
C ILE A 435 16.53 23.60 34.76
N ALA A 436 17.11 22.83 33.86
CA ALA A 436 16.39 21.86 33.06
C ALA A 436 16.48 20.51 33.77
N ARG A 437 15.38 20.11 34.40
CA ARG A 437 15.30 18.88 35.19
C ARG A 437 14.63 17.79 34.37
N ILE A 438 15.35 16.69 34.18
CA ILE A 438 14.89 15.54 33.40
C ILE A 438 14.77 14.34 34.34
N ARG A 439 13.54 13.83 34.50
CA ARG A 439 13.32 12.56 35.20
C ARG A 439 13.58 11.42 34.23
N LEU A 440 14.59 10.60 34.49
CA LEU A 440 14.84 9.40 33.69
C LEU A 440 13.63 8.46 33.75
N TRP A 441 13.39 7.76 32.65
CA TRP A 441 12.23 6.88 32.48
C TRP A 441 12.35 5.60 33.33
N ASP A 442 11.23 4.96 33.62
CA ASP A 442 11.13 3.65 34.28
C ASP A 442 10.73 2.52 33.30
N GLU A 443 10.27 2.87 32.10
CA GLU A 443 9.92 1.91 31.05
C GLU A 443 11.15 1.14 30.53
N ALA A 444 11.01 -0.16 30.27
CA ALA A 444 12.11 -0.96 29.74
C ALA A 444 12.41 -0.61 28.26
N PRO A 445 13.69 -0.61 27.81
CA PRO A 445 14.91 -0.76 28.62
C PRO A 445 15.14 0.40 29.57
N THR A 446 15.39 0.11 30.84
CA THR A 446 15.63 1.10 31.90
C THR A 446 16.97 1.83 31.67
N PRO A 447 17.16 3.04 32.25
CA PRO A 447 18.37 3.86 32.04
C PRO A 447 19.69 3.21 32.47
N ASP A 448 19.65 2.21 33.33
CA ASP A 448 20.82 1.45 33.81
C ASP A 448 21.34 0.46 32.76
N ALA A 449 20.54 0.17 31.73
CA ALA A 449 20.87 -0.83 30.74
C ALA A 449 22.18 -0.51 30.00
N ARG A 450 22.43 0.79 29.71
CA ARG A 450 23.58 1.28 28.93
C ARG A 450 23.87 2.74 29.19
N ASP A 451 25.11 3.15 28.91
CA ASP A 451 25.50 4.55 28.85
C ASP A 451 24.83 5.28 27.67
N PHE A 452 24.39 6.51 27.91
CA PHE A 452 23.82 7.40 26.91
C PHE A 452 24.17 8.85 27.19
N THR A 453 24.16 9.66 26.14
CA THR A 453 24.39 11.11 26.24
C THR A 453 23.06 11.83 26.07
N ILE A 454 22.73 12.70 27.01
CA ILE A 454 21.62 13.65 26.91
C ILE A 454 22.15 14.95 26.31
N LYS A 455 21.54 15.42 25.22
CA LYS A 455 21.78 16.77 24.67
C LYS A 455 20.53 17.62 24.91
N LEU A 456 20.68 18.69 25.69
CA LEU A 456 19.59 19.61 26.00
C LEU A 456 19.51 20.71 24.95
N PHE A 457 18.32 20.91 24.41
CA PHE A 457 18.00 21.95 23.46
C PHE A 457 17.04 22.97 24.07
N TYR A 458 17.34 24.24 23.85
CA TYR A 458 16.47 25.36 24.17
C TYR A 458 16.35 26.26 22.95
N ASN A 459 15.12 26.51 22.50
CA ASN A 459 14.81 27.30 21.31
C ASN A 459 15.62 26.86 20.05
N GLY A 460 15.80 25.53 19.90
CA GLY A 460 16.53 24.93 18.78
C GLY A 460 18.06 24.93 18.90
N LYS A 461 18.62 25.50 19.97
CA LYS A 461 20.06 25.53 20.24
C LYS A 461 20.43 24.50 21.31
N ILE A 462 21.52 23.76 21.11
CA ILE A 462 22.11 22.93 22.17
C ILE A 462 22.69 23.86 23.24
N VAL A 463 22.18 23.74 24.47
CA VAL A 463 22.60 24.58 25.61
C VAL A 463 23.40 23.82 26.65
N ASP A 464 23.26 22.49 26.71
CA ASP A 464 24.02 21.65 27.63
C ASP A 464 24.10 20.20 27.10
N THR A 465 25.07 19.42 27.56
CA THR A 465 25.27 18.01 27.17
C THR A 465 25.86 17.22 28.32
N ARG A 466 25.29 16.06 28.62
CA ARG A 466 25.66 15.24 29.77
C ARG A 466 25.70 13.76 29.42
N LEU A 467 26.82 13.11 29.74
CA LEU A 467 26.93 11.65 29.70
C LEU A 467 26.34 11.05 30.97
N ILE A 468 25.50 10.04 30.81
CA ILE A 468 24.92 9.25 31.89
C ILE A 468 25.53 7.85 31.84
N THR A 469 26.19 7.46 32.93
CA THR A 469 26.79 6.13 33.13
C THR A 469 26.13 5.50 34.35
N GLY A 470 25.51 4.33 34.17
CA GLY A 470 24.76 3.65 35.23
C GLY A 470 23.56 4.44 35.76
N GLY A 471 22.78 5.06 34.86
CA GLY A 471 21.60 5.85 35.24
C GLY A 471 20.56 5.00 35.96
N VAL A 472 19.74 5.61 36.81
CA VAL A 472 18.70 4.89 37.58
C VAL A 472 17.31 5.32 37.11
N ALA A 473 16.37 4.38 37.06
CA ALA A 473 14.96 4.71 36.79
C ALA A 473 14.46 5.77 37.79
N ASP A 474 13.68 6.74 37.31
CA ASP A 474 13.18 7.89 38.07
C ASP A 474 14.24 8.84 38.66
N GLU A 475 15.52 8.67 38.32
CA GLU A 475 16.56 9.62 38.71
C GLU A 475 16.30 11.00 38.08
N GLU A 476 16.42 12.05 38.88
CA GLU A 476 16.33 13.43 38.39
C GLU A 476 17.72 13.92 37.96
N VAL A 477 17.86 14.22 36.68
CA VAL A 477 19.06 14.74 36.06
C VAL A 477 18.90 16.24 35.81
N ASP A 478 19.62 17.04 36.59
CA ASP A 478 19.67 18.49 36.40
C ASP A 478 20.71 18.87 35.34
N MET A 479 20.28 19.67 34.38
CA MET A 479 21.07 20.31 33.33
C MET A 479 20.82 21.82 33.37
N ARG A 480 21.67 22.62 32.71
CA ARG A 480 21.62 24.08 32.79
C ARG A 480 21.12 24.69 31.49
N ILE A 481 20.18 25.64 31.58
CA ILE A 481 19.86 26.57 30.49
C ILE A 481 20.48 27.94 30.84
N PRO A 482 21.57 28.36 30.17
CA PRO A 482 22.25 29.60 30.51
C PRO A 482 21.36 30.84 30.39
N TRP A 483 21.52 31.82 31.29
CA TRP A 483 20.77 33.08 31.20
C TRP A 483 20.96 33.79 29.87
N ALA A 484 22.17 33.71 29.29
CA ALA A 484 22.46 34.30 27.99
C ALA A 484 21.54 33.76 26.89
N ASP A 485 21.20 32.47 26.92
CA ASP A 485 20.30 31.83 25.94
C ASP A 485 18.83 32.18 26.23
N ILE A 486 18.45 32.30 27.51
CA ILE A 486 17.11 32.79 27.90
C ILE A 486 16.91 34.24 27.43
N PHE A 487 17.91 35.09 27.64
CA PHE A 487 17.89 36.49 27.26
C PHE A 487 17.84 36.68 25.74
N ASP A 488 18.68 35.95 24.99
CA ASP A 488 18.68 35.97 23.53
C ASP A 488 17.36 35.46 22.94
N GLY A 489 16.75 34.47 23.59
CA GLY A 489 15.43 33.93 23.24
C GLY A 489 14.29 34.96 23.30
N LYS A 490 14.45 36.07 24.03
CA LYS A 490 13.43 37.10 24.32
C LYS A 490 12.24 36.56 25.13
N ASN A 491 11.34 37.44 25.58
CA ASN A 491 10.08 37.02 26.20
C ASN A 491 9.17 36.27 25.21
N GLY A 492 8.18 35.56 25.73
CA GLY A 492 7.23 34.72 25.01
C GLY A 492 7.52 33.22 25.17
N THR A 493 6.73 32.38 24.50
CA THR A 493 6.87 30.92 24.57
C THR A 493 8.13 30.44 23.84
N LYS A 494 8.95 29.63 24.53
CA LYS A 494 10.12 28.92 23.98
C LYS A 494 9.93 27.43 24.09
N LEU A 495 10.64 26.67 23.27
CA LEU A 495 10.58 25.21 23.29
C LEU A 495 11.87 24.65 23.90
N ALA A 496 11.73 23.84 24.94
CA ALA A 496 12.80 23.04 25.51
C ALA A 496 12.56 21.56 25.21
N TYR A 497 13.60 20.82 24.90
CA TYR A 497 13.55 19.36 24.74
C TYR A 497 14.96 18.80 24.86
N TYR A 498 15.08 17.49 24.95
CA TYR A 498 16.38 16.83 24.89
C TYR A 498 16.36 15.68 23.89
N THR A 499 17.55 15.30 23.44
CA THR A 499 17.75 14.06 22.71
C THR A 499 18.65 13.13 23.51
N ILE A 500 18.48 11.82 23.27
CA ILE A 500 19.37 10.79 23.80
C ILE A 500 20.01 10.01 22.65
N GLU A 501 21.28 9.71 22.82
CA GLU A 501 22.09 8.95 21.88
C GLU A 501 23.07 8.04 22.63
N SER A 502 23.52 6.98 21.98
CA SER A 502 24.52 6.06 22.54
C SER A 502 25.57 5.71 21.48
N ALA A 503 26.76 5.32 21.93
CA ALA A 503 27.82 4.92 21.04
C ALA A 503 27.47 3.62 20.28
N GLY A 504 27.84 3.55 19.00
CA GLY A 504 27.63 2.36 18.17
C GLY A 504 26.33 2.31 17.37
N THR A 505 25.50 3.35 17.44
CA THR A 505 24.35 3.57 16.54
C THR A 505 24.30 5.02 16.08
N SER A 506 23.75 5.28 14.89
CA SER A 506 23.43 6.63 14.41
C SER A 506 22.05 7.10 14.85
N ASN A 507 21.27 6.24 15.52
CA ASN A 507 19.90 6.52 15.89
C ASN A 507 19.83 7.36 17.18
N THR A 508 19.13 8.48 17.10
CA THR A 508 18.84 9.36 18.23
C THR A 508 17.35 9.34 18.56
N GLN A 509 17.00 9.47 19.84
CA GLN A 509 15.61 9.69 20.25
C GLN A 509 15.42 11.11 20.76
N GLN A 510 14.28 11.72 20.48
CA GLN A 510 13.91 13.04 20.97
C GLN A 510 12.76 12.92 21.99
N ALA A 511 12.86 13.63 23.11
CA ALA A 511 11.77 13.73 24.07
C ALA A 511 10.65 14.68 23.58
N PRO A 512 9.43 14.61 24.13
CA PRO A 512 8.38 15.56 23.81
C PRO A 512 8.80 17.02 24.05
N LEU A 513 8.27 17.92 23.23
CA LEU A 513 8.56 19.35 23.33
C LEU A 513 7.87 19.95 24.56
N THR A 514 8.63 20.68 25.38
CA THR A 514 8.12 21.43 26.53
C THR A 514 8.02 22.92 26.19
N PRO A 515 6.81 23.52 26.20
CA PRO A 515 6.63 24.96 26.05
C PRO A 515 6.96 25.69 27.36
N VAL A 516 7.92 26.60 27.33
CA VAL A 516 8.37 27.42 28.46
C VAL A 516 7.88 28.86 28.27
N ASP A 517 7.11 29.38 29.23
CA ASP A 517 6.65 30.77 29.21
C ASP A 517 7.70 31.70 29.82
N VAL A 518 8.22 32.64 29.02
CA VAL A 518 9.29 33.55 29.44
C VAL A 518 8.78 34.98 29.53
N THR A 519 8.72 35.49 30.75
CA THR A 519 8.48 36.90 31.11
C THR A 519 9.62 37.50 31.93
N ALA A 520 10.71 36.75 32.11
CA ALA A 520 11.83 37.09 32.98
C ALA A 520 12.66 38.31 32.53
N ILE A 521 12.56 38.71 31.26
CA ILE A 521 13.32 39.86 30.75
C ILE A 521 12.54 41.12 31.08
N VAL A 522 12.97 41.82 32.13
CA VAL A 522 12.44 43.13 32.55
C VAL A 522 13.37 44.23 32.08
N ILE A 523 12.82 45.24 31.41
CA ILE A 523 13.53 46.45 31.01
C ILE A 523 13.16 47.55 32.01
N SER A 524 14.15 48.14 32.67
CA SER A 524 13.98 49.22 33.65
C SER A 524 14.79 50.46 33.25
N LEU A 525 14.32 51.65 33.62
CA LEU A 525 15.01 52.92 33.39
C LEU A 525 15.31 53.59 34.73
N ASP A 526 16.55 54.06 34.89
CA ASP A 526 16.99 54.75 36.11
C ASP A 526 16.17 56.01 36.39
N ARG A 527 16.07 56.41 37.67
CA ARG A 527 15.33 57.63 38.06
C ARG A 527 16.02 58.91 37.57
N PRO A 528 15.27 59.98 37.24
CA PRO A 528 15.86 61.28 36.94
C PRO A 528 16.55 61.90 38.17
N VAL A 529 17.58 62.71 37.94
CA VAL A 529 18.37 63.37 39.00
C VAL A 529 18.19 64.87 38.94
N VAL A 530 17.60 65.47 39.97
CA VAL A 530 17.48 66.92 40.09
C VAL A 530 18.84 67.53 40.40
N ARG A 531 19.26 68.53 39.63
CA ARG A 531 20.52 69.26 39.85
C ARG A 531 20.34 70.36 40.90
N ASN A 532 21.46 70.76 41.52
CA ASN A 532 21.52 71.91 42.44
C ASN A 532 20.60 71.80 43.67
N LEU A 533 20.34 70.58 44.15
CA LEU A 533 19.68 70.38 45.43
C LEU A 533 20.54 70.91 46.58
N THR A 534 19.91 71.22 47.71
CA THR A 534 20.64 71.50 48.95
C THR A 534 21.44 70.26 49.41
N GLY A 535 22.40 70.43 50.32
CA GLY A 535 23.11 69.29 50.95
C GLY A 535 22.18 68.30 51.67
N THR A 536 20.93 68.68 51.93
CA THR A 536 19.87 67.82 52.51
C THR A 536 18.89 67.29 51.46
N GLY A 537 19.15 67.50 50.16
CA GLY A 537 18.33 66.96 49.06
C GLY A 537 17.03 67.72 48.78
N PHE A 538 16.90 68.96 49.25
CA PHE A 538 15.70 69.77 49.01
C PHE A 538 15.81 70.55 47.71
N ILE A 539 14.68 70.66 47.01
CA ILE A 539 14.49 71.64 45.96
C ILE A 539 14.13 72.96 46.66
N ASN A 540 14.92 74.00 46.45
CA ASN A 540 14.66 75.33 47.03
C ASN A 540 14.97 76.45 46.03
N CYS A 541 14.94 77.70 46.48
CA CYS A 541 15.23 78.86 45.63
C CYS A 541 16.61 78.82 44.95
N ASP A 542 17.59 78.13 45.54
CA ASP A 542 18.95 78.01 45.01
C ASP A 542 19.09 76.83 44.05
N SER A 543 18.05 76.01 43.87
CA SER A 543 18.03 74.89 42.92
C SER A 543 17.76 75.29 41.48
N PHE A 544 17.19 76.48 41.26
CA PHE A 544 16.82 76.98 39.93
C PHE A 544 17.99 77.69 39.24
N ARG A 545 18.01 77.69 37.90
CA ARG A 545 19.06 78.35 37.10
C ARG A 545 18.46 79.22 35.98
N PRO A 546 18.85 80.51 35.87
CA PRO A 546 19.69 81.26 36.81
C PRO A 546 19.02 81.43 38.18
N VAL A 547 19.84 81.62 39.22
CA VAL A 547 19.36 81.97 40.57
C VAL A 547 18.96 83.44 40.57
N GLY A 548 17.79 83.77 41.11
CA GLY A 548 17.38 85.16 41.30
C GLY A 548 15.91 85.28 41.67
N PRO A 549 15.42 86.51 41.83
CA PRO A 549 14.08 86.89 41.46
C PRO A 549 14.07 87.54 40.05
N PRO A 550 13.32 87.00 39.06
CA PRO A 550 12.67 85.69 39.08
C PRO A 550 13.68 84.55 38.90
N PRO A 551 13.48 83.39 39.54
CA PRO A 551 14.29 82.20 39.30
C PRO A 551 14.01 81.62 37.91
N GLY A 552 15.03 80.98 37.30
CA GLY A 552 14.88 80.28 36.03
C GLY A 552 14.26 78.88 36.17
N ASP A 553 14.78 77.92 35.41
CA ASP A 553 14.24 76.55 35.36
C ASP A 553 14.89 75.64 36.40
N LEU A 554 14.14 74.60 36.80
CA LEU A 554 14.73 73.45 37.49
C LEU A 554 15.39 72.53 36.46
N ILE A 555 16.70 72.30 36.62
CA ILE A 555 17.48 71.42 35.75
C ILE A 555 17.41 69.98 36.26
N VAL A 556 16.99 69.06 35.39
CA VAL A 556 16.85 67.64 35.69
C VAL A 556 17.71 66.85 34.71
N PHE A 557 18.60 66.01 35.24
CA PHE A 557 19.43 65.11 34.47
C PHE A 557 18.74 63.76 34.27
N ILE A 558 18.69 63.31 33.02
CA ILE A 558 18.21 61.99 32.62
C ILE A 558 19.43 61.08 32.43
N PRO A 559 19.58 60.00 33.23
CA PRO A 559 20.69 59.06 33.07
C PRO A 559 20.71 58.38 31.70
N PRO A 560 21.89 57.91 31.22
CA PRO A 560 21.97 57.11 29.99
C PRO A 560 21.18 55.81 30.11
N SER A 561 20.69 55.29 28.98
CA SER A 561 19.99 54.00 28.92
C SER A 561 20.27 53.31 27.59
N ASN A 562 20.40 51.98 27.62
CA ASN A 562 20.52 51.15 26.42
C ASN A 562 19.25 51.20 25.55
N GLU A 563 18.11 51.60 26.13
CA GLU A 563 16.84 51.74 25.41
C GLU A 563 16.72 53.05 24.63
N PHE A 564 17.65 53.99 24.83
CA PHE A 564 17.64 55.26 24.11
C PHE A 564 18.06 55.07 22.65
N GLN A 565 17.35 55.75 21.75
CA GLN A 565 17.63 55.78 20.30
C GLN A 565 17.70 57.22 19.80
N ILE A 566 18.48 57.48 18.75
CA ILE A 566 18.47 58.78 18.07
C ILE A 566 17.05 59.03 17.53
N SER A 567 16.60 60.28 17.63
CA SER A 567 15.25 60.74 17.30
C SER A 567 14.14 60.27 18.25
N MET A 568 14.47 59.55 19.33
CA MET A 568 13.51 59.21 20.38
C MET A 568 13.13 60.45 21.20
N VAL A 569 11.84 60.61 21.50
CA VAL A 569 11.34 61.69 22.36
C VAL A 569 11.27 61.20 23.80
N VAL A 570 12.02 61.84 24.70
CA VAL A 570 11.93 61.60 26.14
C VAL A 570 11.00 62.65 26.76
N THR A 571 10.01 62.20 27.53
CA THR A 571 9.07 63.08 28.23
C THR A 571 9.35 63.06 29.73
N LEU A 572 9.84 64.18 30.27
CA LEU A 572 9.99 64.41 31.69
C LEU A 572 8.65 64.90 32.27
N ASN A 573 8.20 64.25 33.34
CA ASN A 573 6.98 64.55 34.05
C ASN A 573 7.29 64.92 35.51
N SER A 574 6.49 65.83 36.07
CA SER A 574 6.53 66.14 37.49
C SER A 574 5.13 66.32 38.09
N GLN A 575 5.01 65.95 39.37
CA GLN A 575 3.82 66.17 40.19
C GLN A 575 4.24 66.70 41.55
N GLY A 576 3.71 67.87 41.93
CA GLY A 576 3.85 68.45 43.26
C GLY A 576 2.79 67.95 44.23
N TYR A 577 3.15 67.88 45.51
CA TYR A 577 2.33 67.36 46.60
C TYR A 577 2.41 68.30 47.80
N SER A 578 1.30 68.47 48.52
CA SER A 578 1.23 69.37 49.68
C SER A 578 1.88 68.78 50.95
N ASP A 579 2.15 67.48 50.95
CA ASP A 579 2.84 66.74 52.00
C ASP A 579 4.27 66.32 51.59
N ASP A 580 5.10 65.99 52.59
CA ASP A 580 6.48 65.55 52.38
C ASP A 580 6.60 64.09 51.89
N ALA A 581 5.54 63.28 52.01
CA ALA A 581 5.55 61.86 51.63
C ALA A 581 5.11 61.63 50.16
N GLY A 582 4.61 62.66 49.48
CA GLY A 582 4.21 62.58 48.07
C GLY A 582 2.88 61.85 47.87
N THR A 583 1.91 62.06 48.77
CA THR A 583 0.64 61.33 48.80
C THR A 583 -0.59 62.18 48.48
N LEU A 584 -0.54 63.50 48.74
CA LEU A 584 -1.63 64.46 48.49
C LEU A 584 -1.30 65.37 47.29
N PRO A 585 -1.68 65.01 46.06
CA PRO A 585 -1.28 65.75 44.87
C PRO A 585 -1.92 67.12 44.80
N VAL A 586 -1.14 68.12 44.41
CA VAL A 586 -1.63 69.47 44.10
C VAL A 586 -1.91 69.53 42.60
N ALA A 587 -3.19 69.63 42.22
CA ALA A 587 -3.62 69.55 40.82
C ALA A 587 -2.98 70.60 39.90
N ALA A 588 -2.66 71.78 40.43
CA ALA A 588 -2.00 72.85 39.68
C ALA A 588 -0.46 72.68 39.58
N ALA A 589 0.14 71.79 40.36
CA ALA A 589 1.60 71.59 40.42
C ALA A 589 2.06 70.45 39.50
N VAL A 590 1.65 70.47 38.23
CA VAL A 590 1.98 69.42 37.25
C VAL A 590 2.88 69.99 36.17
N GLY A 591 3.98 69.30 35.87
CA GLY A 591 4.93 69.66 34.82
C GLY A 591 5.09 68.56 33.78
N MET A 592 5.23 68.98 32.52
CA MET A 592 5.57 68.08 31.41
C MET A 592 6.49 68.79 30.43
N ARG A 593 7.61 68.15 30.08
CA ARG A 593 8.57 68.65 29.10
C ARG A 593 9.09 67.52 28.24
N THR A 594 9.31 67.79 26.97
CA THR A 594 9.83 66.81 26.02
C THR A 594 11.17 67.25 25.47
N ARG A 595 12.04 66.27 25.19
CA ARG A 595 13.30 66.47 24.46
C ARG A 595 13.54 65.29 23.53
N THR A 596 13.88 65.58 22.28
CA THR A 596 14.33 64.56 21.34
C THR A 596 15.83 64.30 21.54
N ILE A 597 16.23 63.03 21.57
CA ILE A 597 17.63 62.61 21.60
C ILE A 597 18.22 62.84 20.21
N LEU A 598 19.23 63.69 20.09
CA LEU A 598 19.80 64.09 18.79
C LEU A 598 21.23 63.57 18.56
N THR A 599 21.93 63.16 19.62
CA THR A 599 23.35 62.79 19.56
C THR A 599 23.63 61.46 20.25
N GLU A 600 24.70 60.78 19.84
CA GLU A 600 25.21 59.59 20.54
C GLU A 600 25.72 59.91 21.96
N SER A 601 26.15 61.16 22.20
CA SER A 601 26.52 61.59 23.55
C SER A 601 25.32 61.58 24.50
N ASP A 602 24.15 62.03 24.06
CA ASP A 602 22.92 62.01 24.86
C ASP A 602 22.51 60.57 25.25
N ARG A 603 22.75 59.60 24.37
CA ARG A 603 22.46 58.17 24.63
C ARG A 603 23.41 57.57 25.65
N ASN A 604 24.71 57.79 25.46
CA ASN A 604 25.75 57.10 26.21
C ASN A 604 26.10 57.77 27.55
N LEU A 605 25.88 59.09 27.67
CA LEU A 605 26.23 59.86 28.86
C LEU A 605 25.02 60.45 29.61
N GLY A 606 23.82 60.35 29.04
CA GLY A 606 22.64 61.04 29.55
C GLY A 606 22.63 62.52 29.18
N PHE A 607 21.59 63.23 29.59
CA PHE A 607 21.39 64.64 29.18
C PHE A 607 20.50 65.43 30.15
N GLU A 608 20.58 66.75 30.09
CA GLU A 608 19.79 67.64 30.96
C GLU A 608 18.51 68.15 30.27
N MET A 609 17.45 68.31 31.06
CA MET A 609 16.16 68.87 30.67
C MET A 609 15.75 69.96 31.66
N ASN A 610 15.19 71.05 31.12
CA ASN A 610 14.60 72.10 31.92
C ASN A 610 13.12 71.79 32.15
N LEU A 611 12.72 71.58 33.42
CA LEU A 611 11.35 71.20 33.77
C LEU A 611 10.33 72.34 33.57
N GLY A 612 10.77 73.59 33.65
CA GLY A 612 9.95 74.77 33.50
C GLY A 612 10.06 75.76 34.66
N PRO A 613 9.36 76.90 34.55
CA PRO A 613 9.53 78.02 35.46
C PRO A 613 8.94 77.72 36.84
N TYR A 614 9.61 78.26 37.87
CA TYR A 614 9.20 78.17 39.28
C TYR A 614 7.72 78.52 39.53
N ALA A 615 7.18 79.53 38.84
CA ALA A 615 5.85 80.09 39.12
C ALA A 615 4.71 79.09 38.86
N ASP A 616 4.85 78.25 37.84
CA ASP A 616 3.74 77.41 37.36
C ASP A 616 3.62 76.12 38.18
N ILE A 617 4.76 75.51 38.51
CA ILE A 617 4.81 74.16 39.08
C ILE A 617 5.19 74.20 40.56
N PHE A 618 6.19 75.00 40.91
CA PHE A 618 6.82 74.89 42.23
C PHE A 618 6.19 75.82 43.26
N LYS A 619 5.83 77.04 42.84
CA LYS A 619 5.13 78.04 43.68
C LYS A 619 3.76 77.54 44.14
N THR A 620 3.08 76.75 43.32
CA THR A 620 1.73 76.22 43.59
C THR A 620 1.72 75.13 44.68
N ILE A 621 2.86 74.49 44.95
CA ILE A 621 3.00 73.46 46.01
C ILE A 621 2.79 74.08 47.40
N GLN A 622 3.29 75.30 47.62
CA GLN A 622 3.24 75.99 48.91
C GLN A 622 2.60 77.39 48.75
N PRO A 623 1.27 77.50 48.55
CA PRO A 623 0.63 78.73 48.09
C PRO A 623 0.53 79.85 49.14
N ASN A 624 0.67 79.53 50.42
CA ASN A 624 0.55 80.49 51.53
C ASN A 624 1.51 80.15 52.68
N SER A 625 1.58 81.02 53.68
CA SER A 625 2.52 80.90 54.79
C SER A 625 2.27 79.65 55.64
N ALA A 626 1.03 79.16 55.74
CA ALA A 626 0.68 77.96 56.51
C ALA A 626 1.29 76.67 55.90
N ALA A 627 1.48 76.62 54.58
CA ALA A 627 2.03 75.46 53.86
C ALA A 627 3.57 75.43 53.79
N ARG A 628 4.28 76.41 54.38
CA ARG A 628 5.73 76.61 54.18
C ARG A 628 6.65 75.46 54.62
N LEU A 629 6.19 74.61 55.55
CA LEU A 629 7.00 73.55 56.15
C LEU A 629 6.80 72.18 55.50
N THR A 630 5.82 72.01 54.62
CA THR A 630 5.47 70.74 54.00
C THR A 630 5.40 70.87 52.49
N GLY A 631 5.75 69.80 51.79
CA GLY A 631 5.58 69.70 50.35
C GLY A 631 6.70 68.92 49.69
N SER A 632 6.37 68.25 48.60
CA SER A 632 7.31 67.44 47.83
C SER A 632 7.00 67.52 46.34
N MET A 633 7.97 67.13 45.52
CA MET A 633 7.82 66.98 44.09
C MET A 633 8.38 65.63 43.67
N LYS A 634 7.55 64.90 42.91
CA LYS A 634 7.88 63.64 42.29
C LYS A 634 8.20 63.86 40.82
N LEU A 635 9.28 63.27 40.32
CA LEU A 635 9.72 63.36 38.94
C LEU A 635 9.93 61.96 38.35
N TRP A 636 9.56 61.77 37.11
CA TRP A 636 9.84 60.55 36.32
C TRP A 636 9.91 60.93 34.85
N TYR A 637 10.57 60.12 34.03
CA TYR A 637 10.51 60.28 32.58
C TYR A 637 9.91 59.05 31.91
N THR A 638 9.42 59.25 30.69
CA THR A 638 8.88 58.18 29.86
C THR A 638 9.49 58.23 28.47
N ILE A 639 9.73 57.06 27.89
CA ILE A 639 10.13 56.91 26.49
C ILE A 639 9.10 56.11 25.69
N PRO A 640 8.94 56.35 24.38
CA PRO A 640 8.20 55.47 23.51
C PRO A 640 8.79 54.05 23.58
N PHE A 641 7.96 53.08 23.94
CA PHE A 641 8.35 51.67 23.99
C PHE A 641 7.18 50.82 23.46
N ALA A 642 7.46 49.66 22.88
CA ALA A 642 6.54 48.84 22.07
C ALA A 642 5.06 48.83 22.52
N GLY A 643 4.24 49.75 21.98
CA GLY A 643 2.79 49.84 22.24
C GLY A 643 2.35 50.62 23.49
N SER A 644 3.26 50.97 24.41
CA SER A 644 2.96 51.81 25.60
C SER A 644 4.23 52.48 26.14
N PRO A 645 4.17 53.73 26.65
CA PRO A 645 5.36 54.40 27.16
C PRO A 645 6.03 53.64 28.32
N LEU A 646 7.34 53.37 28.21
CA LEU A 646 8.13 52.82 29.30
C LEU A 646 8.45 53.94 30.28
N LYS A 647 8.13 53.74 31.57
CA LYS A 647 8.28 54.71 32.65
C LYS A 647 9.54 54.42 33.46
N SER A 648 10.28 55.47 33.83
CA SER A 648 11.42 55.38 34.75
C SER A 648 11.00 55.18 36.20
N ASP A 649 11.97 54.75 37.01
CA ASP A 649 11.87 54.90 38.46
C ASP A 649 11.59 56.36 38.84
N GLU A 650 10.86 56.55 39.95
CA GLU A 650 10.45 57.87 40.42
C GLU A 650 11.50 58.49 41.35
N ALA A 651 11.75 59.78 41.20
CA ALA A 651 12.54 60.58 42.13
C ALA A 651 11.61 61.48 42.96
N LEU A 652 11.64 61.35 44.29
CA LEU A 652 10.87 62.19 45.22
C LEU A 652 11.80 63.10 46.00
N HIS A 653 11.56 64.41 45.92
CA HIS A 653 12.31 65.42 46.66
C HIS A 653 11.37 66.33 47.44
N ARG A 654 11.78 66.78 48.63
CA ARG A 654 11.02 67.81 49.36
C ARG A 654 11.20 69.17 48.68
N ALA A 655 10.11 69.92 48.61
CA ALA A 655 10.03 71.21 47.94
C ALA A 655 9.89 72.34 48.97
N ARG A 656 10.76 73.36 48.90
CA ARG A 656 10.74 74.55 49.79
C ARG A 656 10.90 75.83 48.96
N GLY A 657 9.78 76.45 48.59
CA GLY A 657 9.74 77.64 47.72
C GLY A 657 9.77 78.99 48.43
N HIS A 658 9.96 79.01 49.74
CA HIS A 658 9.89 80.24 50.54
C HIS A 658 11.26 80.62 51.09
N LYS A 659 11.54 81.92 51.10
CA LYS A 659 12.61 82.54 51.88
C LYS A 659 12.02 83.09 53.17
N ALA A 660 12.68 82.81 54.29
CA ALA A 660 12.25 83.31 55.60
C ALA A 660 12.29 84.84 55.63
N GLY A 661 11.24 85.46 56.15
CA GLY A 661 11.17 86.90 56.41
C GLY A 661 11.66 87.27 57.81
N ALA A 662 11.69 88.57 58.10
CA ALA A 662 11.89 89.06 59.47
C ALA A 662 10.77 88.57 60.40
N PRO A 663 11.01 88.48 61.73
CA PRO A 663 9.99 88.07 62.70
C PRO A 663 8.67 88.84 62.51
N GLY A 664 7.55 88.12 62.38
CA GLY A 664 6.22 88.69 62.15
C GLY A 664 5.86 88.97 60.69
N THR A 665 6.71 88.62 59.72
CA THR A 665 6.41 88.73 58.27
C THR A 665 6.29 87.35 57.61
N PRO A 666 5.41 87.16 56.61
CA PRO A 666 5.17 85.86 55.98
C PRO A 666 6.32 85.38 55.06
N GLY A 667 7.39 86.17 54.89
CA GLY A 667 8.50 85.86 54.00
C GLY A 667 8.21 86.18 52.53
N THR A 668 9.12 85.77 51.64
CA THR A 668 8.99 85.96 50.19
C THR A 668 9.13 84.64 49.46
N PHE A 669 8.42 84.49 48.34
CA PHE A 669 8.66 83.41 47.39
C PHE A 669 10.03 83.57 46.72
N CYS A 670 10.51 82.52 46.05
CA CYS A 670 11.79 82.59 45.32
C CYS A 670 11.83 83.69 44.23
N ASP A 671 10.67 84.07 43.68
CA ASP A 671 10.52 85.16 42.71
C ASP A 671 10.49 86.57 43.34
N GLY A 672 10.64 86.67 44.66
CA GLY A 672 10.63 87.95 45.40
C GLY A 672 9.25 88.48 45.74
N THR A 673 8.16 87.82 45.33
CA THR A 673 6.80 88.23 45.70
C THR A 673 6.49 87.89 47.17
N PRO A 674 5.69 88.71 47.89
CA PRO A 674 5.26 88.39 49.25
C PRO A 674 4.46 87.09 49.30
N VAL A 675 4.70 86.26 50.32
CA VAL A 675 3.89 85.06 50.56
C VAL A 675 2.56 85.48 51.19
N PRO A 676 1.39 85.07 50.65
CA PRO A 676 0.10 85.30 51.29
C PRO A 676 0.06 84.68 52.69
N ALA A 677 -0.65 85.36 53.60
CA ALA A 677 -0.87 84.86 54.96
C ALA A 677 -1.48 83.46 54.96
#